data_AF-A0A6I7YE62-F1
#
_entry.id   AF-A0A6I7YE62-F1
#
_cell.length_a   1.000
_cell.length_b   1.000
_cell.length_c   1.000
_cell.angle_alpha   90.00
_cell.angle_beta   90.00
_cell.angle_gamma   90.00
#
_symmetry.space_group_name_H-M   'P 1'
#
loop_
_entity.id
_entity.type
_entity.pdbx_description
1 polymer ?
#
loop_
_entity_poly.entity_id
_entity_poly.type
_entity_poly.pdbx_seq_one_letter_code
_entity_poly.pdbx_strand_id
1 'polypeptide(L)'
;MDFHRTLPQGSVLKRLNSGSAFFALFVVLVMVLCTAVVSWAQDDKQVFEGSMTAPGSNHFQVRPQQGEDWEPAYCMNLHRAYPTALGKEGADGLPQFKKSDDPSDLGAFTEKQGEELTQKLLALMWVGYPNDATGAIKKGDLTKEQLRDATQNAIWHLTDGYDAAHQLSGDALKAYKVMIGQSQSETLTFGTKFELKQVPKGSKLNVYVPTDNVNPPAGYTQWQNLLSSQFFDENDKPISPEPNNPNEPGDGEFKVNFEKLDKDTKEFVAGAKLKLQPQFNSSTINGKAGDFDWVSSKDAAKEIKMSPGDYLLKELQAPQNYKPINKPSFPIAQVVVAKDGSVTVNTQGDSVVFKDGTVKIFNEAVAPKSSDVVISKTDVAGKEIAGAQIEVWSAGADGKKLVSWTSVEGESKTIQLAAGDYVFKETVAPEGFKVVSDIAFSVDADGKVTTTDVQQTVDGEKVATADGGKLTVIDEAVAPKSSDVVISKTDVAGKEIAGAQIEVWSAGADGKKLVSWTSVEGESKTIQLAAGDYVFKETVAPEGFKVVSDIAFSVDADGKVTTTDVQQTVDGEKVATADGGKLTVIDEAKKTEKTTESTPVDPGTSPTSGASAPSKPKAGKKGGTADGGKSTAITEAKKTEETTAGTPVNPVTSSASEAPAPSKPQAGKKGLATTGVQVGTLTLLAGMLIAGGVVLVSRRKRS
;
A
#
# COMPACT_ATOMS: atom_id res chain seq x y z
N MET A 1 39.55 92.56 0.77
CA MET A 1 38.37 92.76 1.64
C MET A 1 37.44 91.59 1.37
N ASP A 2 37.54 90.55 2.19
CA ASP A 2 36.49 89.69 2.79
C ASP A 2 35.07 89.70 2.11
N PHE A 3 34.33 88.59 1.92
CA PHE A 3 34.37 87.23 2.50
C PHE A 3 33.48 86.25 1.69
N HIS A 4 33.57 84.99 2.09
CA HIS A 4 33.06 83.68 1.63
C HIS A 4 31.57 83.40 1.26
N ARG A 5 31.43 82.29 0.49
CA ARG A 5 30.45 81.15 0.54
C ARG A 5 29.02 81.38 -0.01
N THR A 6 28.33 80.47 -0.70
CA THR A 6 28.34 78.98 -0.74
C THR A 6 27.62 78.44 -1.99
N LEU A 7 28.04 77.26 -2.48
CA LEU A 7 27.38 76.33 -3.43
C LEU A 7 26.14 75.65 -2.78
N PRO A 8 25.19 74.96 -3.50
CA PRO A 8 25.47 73.82 -4.38
C PRO A 8 24.57 73.58 -5.62
N GLN A 9 24.97 72.51 -6.34
CA GLN A 9 24.57 72.03 -7.67
C GLN A 9 23.11 71.57 -7.84
N GLY A 10 22.63 71.60 -9.09
CA GLY A 10 21.53 70.76 -9.57
C GLY A 10 21.00 71.09 -10.97
N SER A 11 21.45 70.31 -11.97
CA SER A 11 20.61 69.71 -13.02
C SER A 11 20.21 70.48 -14.33
N VAL A 12 20.51 69.77 -15.45
CA VAL A 12 19.83 69.60 -16.76
C VAL A 12 19.77 70.68 -17.89
N LEU A 13 20.13 70.19 -19.10
CA LEU A 13 19.43 70.25 -20.41
C LEU A 13 20.00 71.10 -21.59
N LYS A 14 20.14 70.39 -22.73
CA LYS A 14 20.13 70.78 -24.17
C LYS A 14 21.45 71.35 -24.77
N ARG A 15 21.88 71.03 -26.00
CA ARG A 15 21.39 70.19 -27.12
C ARG A 15 22.41 70.23 -28.30
N LEU A 16 22.30 69.23 -29.19
CA LEU A 16 22.52 69.23 -30.68
C LEU A 16 23.98 69.09 -31.20
N ASN A 17 24.29 68.35 -32.29
CA ASN A 17 23.47 67.65 -33.29
C ASN A 17 24.26 66.53 -34.01
N SER A 18 23.51 65.53 -34.45
CA SER A 18 23.82 64.37 -35.30
C SER A 18 23.76 64.71 -36.80
N GLY A 19 24.57 64.08 -37.65
CA GLY A 19 24.40 64.22 -39.10
C GLY A 19 25.21 63.31 -40.03
N SER A 20 26.36 62.76 -39.63
CA SER A 20 27.29 62.19 -40.63
C SER A 20 27.70 60.73 -40.42
N ALA A 21 27.27 60.09 -39.33
CA ALA A 21 27.60 58.68 -39.06
C ALA A 21 26.50 57.69 -39.48
N PHE A 22 25.27 58.15 -39.74
CA PHE A 22 24.14 57.29 -40.08
C PHE A 22 24.05 56.95 -41.58
N PHE A 23 24.66 57.73 -42.47
CA PHE A 23 24.58 57.49 -43.91
C PHE A 23 25.56 56.40 -44.41
N ALA A 24 26.72 56.25 -43.75
CA ALA A 24 27.70 55.23 -44.13
C ALA A 24 27.29 53.80 -43.71
N LEU A 25 26.53 53.66 -42.60
CA LEU A 25 26.02 52.37 -42.15
C LEU A 25 24.84 51.88 -43.00
N PHE A 26 24.07 52.81 -43.59
CA PHE A 26 22.92 52.47 -44.43
C PHE A 26 23.33 51.95 -45.82
N VAL A 27 24.44 52.43 -46.38
CA VAL A 27 24.92 51.98 -47.71
C VAL A 27 25.54 50.58 -47.65
N VAL A 28 26.18 50.20 -46.54
CA VAL A 28 26.68 48.82 -46.35
C VAL A 28 25.54 47.84 -46.06
N LEU A 29 24.50 48.26 -45.33
CA LEU A 29 23.31 47.45 -45.10
C LEU A 29 22.51 47.22 -46.39
N VAL A 30 22.39 48.23 -47.26
CA VAL A 30 21.70 48.10 -48.56
C VAL A 30 22.50 47.24 -49.55
N MET A 31 23.84 47.26 -49.54
CA MET A 31 24.64 46.37 -50.40
C MET A 31 24.75 44.91 -49.89
N VAL A 32 24.65 44.67 -48.57
CA VAL A 32 24.56 43.31 -48.00
C VAL A 32 23.14 42.75 -48.11
N LEU A 33 22.11 43.61 -48.12
CA LEU A 33 20.74 43.21 -48.46
C LEU A 33 20.55 42.96 -49.96
N CYS A 34 21.28 43.62 -50.86
CA CYS A 34 21.20 43.33 -52.29
C CYS A 34 21.81 41.96 -52.71
N THR A 35 22.55 41.27 -51.85
CA THR A 35 22.96 39.87 -52.08
C THR A 35 22.02 38.82 -51.49
N ALA A 36 20.97 39.23 -50.76
CA ALA A 36 19.93 38.34 -50.23
C ALA A 36 18.57 38.49 -50.95
N VAL A 37 18.48 39.32 -51.99
CA VAL A 37 17.29 39.47 -52.85
C VAL A 37 17.55 38.96 -54.27
N VAL A 38 18.39 37.93 -54.41
CA VAL A 38 18.44 37.09 -55.62
C VAL A 38 18.39 35.62 -55.19
N SER A 39 17.25 35.21 -54.64
CA SER A 39 16.85 33.80 -54.61
C SER A 39 15.33 33.60 -54.70
N TRP A 40 14.53 34.66 -54.82
CA TRP A 40 13.10 34.58 -55.12
C TRP A 40 12.86 34.59 -56.63
N ALA A 41 13.53 33.67 -57.32
CA ALA A 41 13.27 33.31 -58.71
C ALA A 41 13.89 31.94 -58.99
N GLN A 42 13.40 30.91 -58.29
CA GLN A 42 13.68 29.52 -58.67
C GLN A 42 12.56 28.58 -58.20
N ASP A 43 11.30 28.96 -58.46
CA ASP A 43 10.14 28.12 -58.14
C ASP A 43 9.97 26.92 -59.09
N ASP A 44 10.69 26.87 -60.22
CA ASP A 44 10.35 25.90 -61.26
C ASP A 44 10.87 24.46 -61.04
N LYS A 45 11.69 24.15 -60.00
CA LYS A 45 12.35 22.82 -59.89
C LYS A 45 12.67 22.32 -58.46
N GLN A 46 11.94 22.71 -57.42
CA GLN A 46 12.18 22.11 -56.10
C GLN A 46 11.73 20.64 -56.09
N VAL A 47 12.66 19.73 -55.76
CA VAL A 47 12.41 18.29 -55.66
C VAL A 47 12.12 17.92 -54.22
N PHE A 48 11.10 17.09 -54.01
CA PHE A 48 10.67 16.59 -52.72
C PHE A 48 10.92 15.09 -52.62
N GLU A 49 11.12 14.57 -51.41
CA GLU A 49 11.21 13.14 -51.11
C GLU A 49 9.97 12.73 -50.31
N GLY A 50 9.34 11.61 -50.68
CA GLY A 50 8.18 11.06 -49.98
C GLY A 50 8.48 9.74 -49.29
N SER A 51 7.83 9.48 -48.17
CA SER A 51 7.97 8.21 -47.44
C SER A 51 6.77 7.88 -46.56
N MET A 52 6.58 6.61 -46.30
CA MET A 52 5.73 6.09 -45.24
C MET A 52 6.50 6.10 -43.92
N THR A 53 5.85 6.46 -42.81
CA THR A 53 6.53 6.62 -41.51
C THR A 53 6.96 5.29 -40.89
N ALA A 54 6.30 4.19 -41.23
CA ALA A 54 6.66 2.84 -40.78
C ALA A 54 6.11 1.76 -41.76
N PRO A 55 6.76 0.60 -41.92
CA PRO A 55 6.25 -0.50 -42.74
C PRO A 55 4.79 -0.86 -42.42
N GLY A 56 3.91 -0.84 -43.43
CA GLY A 56 2.49 -1.19 -43.28
C GLY A 56 1.62 -0.12 -42.60
N SER A 57 2.13 1.09 -42.37
CA SER A 57 1.33 2.21 -41.84
C SER A 57 0.63 2.99 -42.96
N ASN A 58 -0.55 3.55 -42.69
CA ASN A 58 -1.23 4.47 -43.60
C ASN A 58 -0.77 5.93 -43.39
N HIS A 59 0.46 6.12 -42.95
CA HIS A 59 0.99 7.39 -42.48
C HIS A 59 2.12 7.83 -43.39
N PHE A 60 1.89 8.86 -44.19
CA PHE A 60 2.84 9.33 -45.20
C PHE A 60 3.35 10.73 -44.88
N GLN A 61 4.52 11.03 -45.40
CA GLN A 61 5.22 12.28 -45.16
C GLN A 61 6.04 12.65 -46.39
N VAL A 62 6.29 13.95 -46.54
CA VAL A 62 7.09 14.52 -47.62
C VAL A 62 8.05 15.57 -47.05
N ARG A 63 9.15 15.83 -47.72
CA ARG A 63 10.08 16.93 -47.38
C ARG A 63 10.80 17.44 -48.62
N PRO A 64 11.30 18.68 -48.64
CA PRO A 64 12.28 19.09 -49.63
C PRO A 64 13.52 18.18 -49.60
N GLN A 65 14.09 17.82 -50.75
CA GLN A 65 15.27 16.94 -50.82
C GLN A 65 16.49 17.49 -50.04
N GLN A 66 16.61 18.81 -49.93
CA GLN A 66 17.66 19.49 -49.17
C GLN A 66 17.18 19.98 -47.78
N GLY A 67 15.95 19.62 -47.37
CA GLY A 67 15.36 19.98 -46.09
C GLY A 67 15.46 18.85 -45.07
N GLU A 68 15.51 19.20 -43.79
CA GLU A 68 15.55 18.22 -42.69
C GLU A 68 14.15 17.83 -42.20
N ASP A 69 13.18 18.73 -42.31
CA ASP A 69 11.84 18.58 -41.72
C ASP A 69 10.87 17.81 -42.62
N TRP A 70 10.24 16.78 -42.03
CA TRP A 70 9.16 16.02 -42.65
C TRP A 70 7.81 16.63 -42.30
N GLU A 71 6.98 16.83 -43.31
CA GLU A 71 5.58 17.23 -43.14
C GLU A 71 4.64 16.05 -43.44
N PRO A 72 3.50 15.92 -42.73
CA PRO A 72 2.48 14.95 -43.07
C PRO A 72 1.98 15.19 -44.49
N ALA A 73 1.81 14.11 -45.25
CA ALA A 73 1.17 14.13 -46.56
C ALA A 73 0.23 12.93 -46.67
N TYR A 74 -0.67 12.99 -47.64
CA TYR A 74 -1.72 12.00 -47.80
C TYR A 74 -1.73 11.42 -49.19
N CYS A 75 -1.67 10.10 -49.28
CA CYS A 75 -1.67 9.41 -50.56
C CYS A 75 -3.03 9.48 -51.26
N MET A 76 -2.99 9.56 -52.58
CA MET A 76 -4.12 9.40 -53.50
C MET A 76 -3.74 8.36 -54.56
N ASN A 77 -4.72 7.77 -55.25
CA ASN A 77 -4.50 6.80 -56.33
C ASN A 77 -4.08 5.42 -55.78
N LEU A 78 -4.88 4.88 -54.86
CA LEU A 78 -4.59 3.70 -54.01
C LEU A 78 -4.01 2.47 -54.74
N HIS A 79 -4.33 2.27 -56.01
CA HIS A 79 -3.84 1.17 -56.84
C HIS A 79 -2.39 1.38 -57.36
N ARG A 80 -1.76 2.52 -57.07
CA ARG A 80 -0.34 2.81 -57.33
C ARG A 80 0.52 2.48 -56.10
N ALA A 81 1.83 2.45 -56.27
CA ALA A 81 2.74 2.12 -55.16
C ALA A 81 2.75 3.23 -54.08
N TYR A 82 2.63 2.84 -52.81
CA TYR A 82 2.84 3.77 -51.69
C TYR A 82 4.31 4.21 -51.61
N PRO A 83 4.63 5.45 -51.25
CA PRO A 83 6.01 5.84 -51.03
C PRO A 83 6.57 5.12 -49.80
N THR A 84 7.71 4.44 -49.89
CA THR A 84 8.33 3.74 -48.74
C THR A 84 9.83 4.00 -48.66
N ALA A 85 10.37 4.04 -47.43
CA ALA A 85 11.82 3.96 -47.19
C ALA A 85 12.21 2.51 -46.86
N LEU A 86 13.19 1.98 -47.61
CA LEU A 86 13.87 0.69 -47.46
C LEU A 86 13.47 -0.21 -46.27
N GLY A 87 12.43 -1.00 -46.53
CA GLY A 87 12.28 -2.37 -46.03
C GLY A 87 12.08 -3.43 -47.13
N LYS A 88 12.23 -3.01 -48.41
CA LYS A 88 12.04 -3.70 -49.71
C LYS A 88 10.57 -3.79 -50.17
N GLU A 89 10.18 -3.39 -51.38
CA GLU A 89 10.87 -3.43 -52.70
C GLU A 89 11.22 -2.07 -53.36
N GLY A 90 12.30 -2.09 -54.18
CA GLY A 90 12.89 -0.95 -54.92
C GLY A 90 14.19 -0.43 -54.29
N ALA A 91 15.36 -0.78 -54.80
CA ALA A 91 16.67 -0.66 -54.12
C ALA A 91 17.36 0.71 -54.21
N ASP A 92 16.67 1.77 -54.67
CA ASP A 92 17.31 2.95 -55.27
C ASP A 92 17.09 4.29 -54.53
N GLY A 93 16.53 4.28 -53.30
CA GLY A 93 16.35 5.48 -52.47
C GLY A 93 14.88 5.88 -52.25
N LEU A 94 14.64 7.07 -51.69
CA LEU A 94 13.29 7.60 -51.47
C LEU A 94 12.66 8.07 -52.80
N PRO A 95 11.39 7.79 -53.07
CA PRO A 95 10.71 8.32 -54.25
C PRO A 95 10.69 9.84 -54.22
N GLN A 96 10.92 10.44 -55.39
CA GLN A 96 10.99 11.89 -55.55
C GLN A 96 9.76 12.44 -56.23
N PHE A 97 9.37 13.64 -55.82
CA PHE A 97 8.15 14.32 -56.25
C PHE A 97 8.44 15.76 -56.66
N LYS A 98 7.56 16.30 -57.51
CA LYS A 98 7.47 17.72 -57.81
C LYS A 98 6.10 18.23 -57.38
N LYS A 99 6.09 19.47 -56.92
CA LYS A 99 4.85 20.18 -56.62
C LYS A 99 4.09 20.46 -57.92
N SER A 100 2.76 20.34 -57.90
CA SER A 100 1.90 20.64 -59.03
C SER A 100 1.87 22.14 -59.35
N ASP A 101 1.90 22.50 -60.64
CA ASP A 101 1.86 23.90 -61.09
C ASP A 101 0.49 24.55 -60.90
N ASP A 102 -0.60 23.77 -60.96
CA ASP A 102 -1.98 24.24 -60.76
C ASP A 102 -2.74 23.34 -59.77
N PRO A 103 -2.82 23.71 -58.48
CA PRO A 103 -3.55 22.97 -57.47
C PRO A 103 -5.07 23.30 -57.43
N SER A 104 -5.60 24.07 -58.38
CA SER A 104 -6.99 24.54 -58.32
C SER A 104 -8.02 23.42 -58.51
N ASP A 105 -7.66 22.36 -59.22
CA ASP A 105 -8.46 21.15 -59.37
C ASP A 105 -7.72 19.92 -58.82
N LEU A 106 -7.98 19.59 -57.55
CA LEU A 106 -7.43 18.39 -56.92
C LEU A 106 -7.91 17.11 -57.62
N GLY A 107 -9.09 17.13 -58.24
CA GLY A 107 -9.64 15.99 -58.97
C GLY A 107 -8.86 15.64 -60.24
N ALA A 108 -8.08 16.57 -60.80
CA ALA A 108 -7.18 16.28 -61.92
C ALA A 108 -6.05 15.32 -61.55
N PHE A 109 -5.74 15.20 -60.25
CA PHE A 109 -4.68 14.32 -59.74
C PHE A 109 -5.22 12.97 -59.25
N THR A 110 -6.52 12.72 -59.35
CA THR A 110 -7.18 11.49 -58.91
C THR A 110 -7.73 10.71 -60.10
N GLU A 111 -7.97 9.41 -59.93
CA GLU A 111 -8.48 8.57 -61.03
C GLU A 111 -10.00 8.56 -61.13
N LYS A 112 -10.68 8.96 -60.05
CA LYS A 112 -12.11 9.19 -60.03
C LYS A 112 -12.36 10.69 -60.15
N GLN A 113 -13.14 11.09 -61.14
CA GLN A 113 -13.65 12.45 -61.25
C GLN A 113 -15.07 12.50 -60.71
N GLY A 114 -15.37 13.54 -59.93
CA GLY A 114 -16.69 13.75 -59.37
C GLY A 114 -16.95 15.23 -59.16
N GLU A 115 -18.20 15.63 -59.36
CA GLU A 115 -18.64 16.98 -59.01
C GLU A 115 -18.31 17.24 -57.53
N GLU A 116 -17.68 18.39 -57.30
CA GLU A 116 -17.28 18.89 -55.99
C GLU A 116 -16.16 18.11 -55.25
N LEU A 117 -15.39 17.25 -55.92
CA LEU A 117 -14.32 16.48 -55.27
C LEU A 117 -13.27 17.39 -54.61
N THR A 118 -12.86 18.46 -55.28
CA THR A 118 -11.93 19.44 -54.74
C THR A 118 -12.46 20.09 -53.46
N GLN A 119 -13.72 20.57 -53.43
CA GLN A 119 -14.29 21.14 -52.20
C GLN A 119 -14.36 20.11 -51.07
N LYS A 120 -14.69 18.84 -51.38
CA LYS A 120 -14.75 17.77 -50.38
C LYS A 120 -13.38 17.47 -49.79
N LEU A 121 -12.34 17.37 -50.61
CA LEU A 121 -10.97 17.15 -50.16
C LEU A 121 -10.47 18.32 -49.31
N LEU A 122 -10.75 19.57 -49.70
CA LEU A 122 -10.41 20.75 -48.88
C LEU A 122 -11.14 20.71 -47.54
N ALA A 123 -12.45 20.47 -47.51
CA ALA A 123 -13.23 20.41 -46.27
C ALA A 123 -12.77 19.27 -45.35
N LEU A 124 -12.50 18.10 -45.91
CA LEU A 124 -11.95 16.94 -45.22
C LEU A 124 -10.60 17.28 -44.61
N MET A 125 -9.66 17.82 -45.39
CA MET A 125 -8.31 18.15 -44.93
C MET A 125 -8.29 19.25 -43.89
N TRP A 126 -9.27 20.16 -43.91
CA TRP A 126 -9.42 21.23 -42.93
C TRP A 126 -9.80 20.69 -41.54
N VAL A 127 -10.63 19.64 -41.48
CA VAL A 127 -11.00 18.98 -40.22
C VAL A 127 -10.13 17.78 -39.86
N GLY A 128 -9.41 17.23 -40.84
CA GLY A 128 -8.49 16.11 -40.71
C GLY A 128 -7.16 16.49 -40.08
N TYR A 129 -6.30 15.52 -39.87
CA TYR A 129 -4.95 15.77 -39.33
C TYR A 129 -4.08 16.47 -40.39
N PRO A 130 -3.15 17.37 -40.02
CA PRO A 130 -2.90 17.92 -38.68
C PRO A 130 -3.79 19.14 -38.34
N ASN A 131 -4.67 19.57 -39.24
CA ASN A 131 -5.42 20.84 -39.11
C ASN A 131 -6.46 20.81 -37.97
N ASP A 132 -7.18 19.69 -37.81
CA ASP A 132 -8.13 19.44 -36.71
C ASP A 132 -9.06 20.64 -36.41
N ALA A 133 -9.69 21.24 -37.43
CA ALA A 133 -10.59 22.39 -37.24
C ALA A 133 -11.79 22.13 -36.31
N THR A 134 -12.05 20.87 -35.94
CA THR A 134 -13.08 20.51 -34.95
C THR A 134 -12.56 20.54 -33.51
N GLY A 135 -11.24 20.48 -33.32
CA GLY A 135 -10.58 20.39 -32.02
C GLY A 135 -10.71 19.02 -31.36
N ALA A 136 -10.91 17.95 -32.15
CA ALA A 136 -11.10 16.60 -31.64
C ALA A 136 -9.82 16.05 -31.00
N ILE A 137 -8.64 16.38 -31.52
CA ILE A 137 -7.37 16.03 -30.86
C ILE A 137 -7.20 16.89 -29.61
N LYS A 138 -7.43 18.19 -29.73
CA LYS A 138 -7.27 19.15 -28.63
C LYS A 138 -8.08 18.78 -27.38
N LYS A 139 -9.30 18.25 -27.59
CA LYS A 139 -10.22 17.82 -26.53
C LYS A 139 -10.02 16.36 -26.09
N GLY A 140 -9.09 15.64 -26.72
CA GLY A 140 -8.76 14.25 -26.39
C GLY A 140 -9.75 13.22 -26.94
N ASP A 141 -10.69 13.60 -27.81
CA ASP A 141 -11.60 12.68 -28.49
C ASP A 141 -10.87 11.73 -29.45
N LEU A 142 -9.79 12.21 -30.07
CA LEU A 142 -8.96 11.45 -31.00
C LEU A 142 -7.48 11.63 -30.69
N THR A 143 -6.68 10.58 -30.83
CA THR A 143 -5.22 10.72 -30.92
C THR A 143 -4.82 11.23 -32.32
N LYS A 144 -3.56 11.68 -32.44
CA LYS A 144 -2.98 12.03 -33.75
C LYS A 144 -3.13 10.90 -34.76
N GLU A 145 -2.80 9.69 -34.34
CA GLU A 145 -2.81 8.49 -35.17
C GLU A 145 -4.23 8.19 -35.62
N GLN A 146 -5.20 8.24 -34.71
CA GLN A 146 -6.61 8.00 -35.00
C GLN A 146 -7.19 8.99 -36.03
N LEU A 147 -6.93 10.29 -35.86
CA LEU A 147 -7.40 11.28 -36.83
C LEU A 147 -6.64 11.16 -38.15
N ARG A 148 -5.34 10.88 -38.12
CA ARG A 148 -4.51 10.69 -39.33
C ARG A 148 -4.96 9.47 -40.14
N ASP A 149 -5.25 8.34 -39.48
CA ASP A 149 -5.81 7.14 -40.10
C ASP A 149 -7.18 7.42 -40.73
N ALA A 150 -8.06 8.08 -39.99
CA ALA A 150 -9.37 8.46 -40.51
C ALA A 150 -9.25 9.41 -41.73
N THR A 151 -8.30 10.34 -41.69
CA THR A 151 -8.04 11.30 -42.79
C THR A 151 -7.56 10.60 -44.05
N GLN A 152 -6.50 9.77 -43.96
CA GLN A 152 -5.96 9.03 -45.11
C GLN A 152 -6.99 8.10 -45.74
N ASN A 153 -7.73 7.36 -44.92
CA ASN A 153 -8.76 6.45 -45.39
C ASN A 153 -9.93 7.19 -46.05
N ALA A 154 -10.34 8.33 -45.49
CA ALA A 154 -11.40 9.14 -46.09
C ALA A 154 -10.97 9.75 -47.43
N ILE A 155 -9.69 10.12 -47.59
CA ILE A 155 -9.14 10.55 -48.88
C ILE A 155 -9.27 9.41 -49.90
N TRP A 156 -8.76 8.22 -49.62
CA TRP A 156 -8.92 7.07 -50.53
C TRP A 156 -10.37 6.69 -50.80
N HIS A 157 -11.28 6.90 -49.86
CA HIS A 157 -12.70 6.71 -50.11
C HIS A 157 -13.21 7.69 -51.19
N LEU A 158 -12.87 8.98 -51.06
CA LEU A 158 -13.31 10.01 -51.99
C LEU A 158 -12.61 9.90 -53.35
N THR A 159 -11.31 9.59 -53.37
CA THR A 159 -10.48 9.58 -54.59
C THR A 159 -10.50 8.24 -55.33
N ASP A 160 -10.68 7.13 -54.61
CA ASP A 160 -10.53 5.77 -55.16
C ASP A 160 -11.76 4.87 -54.88
N GLY A 161 -12.73 5.32 -54.08
CA GLY A 161 -13.90 4.53 -53.70
C GLY A 161 -13.60 3.42 -52.69
N TYR A 162 -12.47 3.50 -51.99
CA TYR A 162 -12.05 2.50 -51.00
C TYR A 162 -12.96 2.52 -49.77
N ASP A 163 -13.48 1.35 -49.36
CA ASP A 163 -14.22 1.23 -48.10
C ASP A 163 -13.29 0.79 -46.96
N ALA A 164 -12.86 1.77 -46.18
CA ALA A 164 -12.01 1.57 -45.01
C ALA A 164 -12.78 1.41 -43.69
N ALA A 165 -14.12 1.38 -43.70
CA ALA A 165 -14.90 1.40 -42.45
C ALA A 165 -14.56 0.24 -41.51
N HIS A 166 -14.16 -0.91 -42.06
CA HIS A 166 -13.75 -2.10 -41.31
C HIS A 166 -12.41 -1.96 -40.58
N GLN A 167 -11.59 -0.95 -40.91
CA GLN A 167 -10.27 -0.70 -40.31
C GLN A 167 -10.31 0.32 -39.18
N LEU A 168 -11.43 1.02 -39.03
CA LEU A 168 -11.61 2.08 -38.05
C LEU A 168 -12.63 1.66 -36.99
N SER A 169 -12.48 2.18 -35.78
CA SER A 169 -13.42 1.92 -34.69
C SER A 169 -13.60 3.17 -33.82
N GLY A 170 -14.64 3.16 -32.98
CA GLY A 170 -14.91 4.25 -32.04
C GLY A 170 -15.07 5.61 -32.72
N ASP A 171 -14.45 6.63 -32.14
CA ASP A 171 -14.54 8.01 -32.63
C ASP A 171 -13.80 8.22 -33.96
N ALA A 172 -12.77 7.41 -34.27
CA ALA A 172 -12.09 7.48 -35.55
C ALA A 172 -13.02 7.07 -36.70
N LEU A 173 -13.85 6.04 -36.49
CA LEU A 173 -14.88 5.63 -37.45
C LEU A 173 -15.97 6.70 -37.61
N LYS A 174 -16.38 7.36 -36.52
CA LYS A 174 -17.34 8.47 -36.59
C LYS A 174 -16.78 9.65 -37.40
N ALA A 175 -15.55 10.05 -37.13
CA ALA A 175 -14.86 11.11 -37.88
C ALA A 175 -14.74 10.76 -39.37
N TYR A 176 -14.34 9.52 -39.70
CA TYR A 176 -14.31 9.01 -41.06
C TYR A 176 -15.66 9.12 -41.77
N LYS A 177 -16.75 8.66 -41.14
CA LYS A 177 -18.12 8.73 -41.70
C LYS A 177 -18.55 10.16 -42.02
N VAL A 178 -18.17 11.12 -41.19
CA VAL A 178 -18.40 12.54 -41.46
C VAL A 178 -17.56 13.02 -42.64
N MET A 179 -16.27 12.69 -42.66
CA MET A 179 -15.35 13.11 -43.73
C MET A 179 -15.73 12.60 -45.12
N ILE A 180 -16.30 11.40 -45.21
CA ILE A 180 -16.78 10.84 -46.48
C ILE A 180 -18.22 11.27 -46.84
N GLY A 181 -18.87 12.06 -45.98
CA GLY A 181 -20.24 12.55 -46.18
C GLY A 181 -21.34 11.51 -45.89
N GLN A 182 -21.01 10.38 -45.25
CA GLN A 182 -22.00 9.39 -44.81
C GLN A 182 -22.83 9.89 -43.62
N SER A 183 -22.24 10.74 -42.77
CA SER A 183 -22.91 11.43 -41.66
C SER A 183 -22.71 12.94 -41.80
N GLN A 184 -23.74 13.76 -41.50
CA GLN A 184 -23.58 15.22 -41.50
C GLN A 184 -22.75 15.73 -40.31
N SER A 185 -22.92 15.11 -39.15
CA SER A 185 -22.14 15.38 -37.94
C SER A 185 -22.21 14.19 -37.00
N GLU A 186 -21.19 14.00 -36.18
CA GLU A 186 -21.15 12.99 -35.11
C GLU A 186 -20.69 13.63 -33.80
N THR A 187 -21.15 13.11 -32.67
CA THR A 187 -20.63 13.50 -31.35
C THR A 187 -19.62 12.47 -30.87
N LEU A 188 -18.41 12.93 -30.60
CA LEU A 188 -17.30 12.11 -30.11
C LEU A 188 -17.36 11.93 -28.58
N THR A 189 -16.53 11.06 -28.03
CA THR A 189 -16.62 10.56 -26.64
C THR A 189 -16.60 11.66 -25.58
N PHE A 190 -15.82 12.71 -25.77
CA PHE A 190 -15.69 13.88 -24.89
C PHE A 190 -16.54 15.07 -25.37
N GLY A 191 -17.54 14.82 -26.21
CA GLY A 191 -18.56 15.80 -26.57
C GLY A 191 -18.16 16.74 -27.71
N THR A 192 -17.04 16.49 -28.40
CA THR A 192 -16.76 17.23 -29.64
C THR A 192 -17.79 16.89 -30.70
N LYS A 193 -18.46 17.92 -31.20
CA LYS A 193 -19.26 17.82 -32.41
C LYS A 193 -18.34 17.82 -33.62
N PHE A 194 -18.09 16.64 -34.18
CA PHE A 194 -17.29 16.46 -35.39
C PHE A 194 -18.18 16.66 -36.62
N GLU A 195 -17.91 17.71 -37.39
CA GLU A 195 -18.65 18.10 -38.59
C GLU A 195 -17.67 18.78 -39.56
N LEU A 196 -17.90 18.65 -40.87
CA LEU A 196 -17.12 19.40 -41.86
C LEU A 196 -17.25 20.90 -41.59
N LYS A 197 -16.13 21.61 -41.59
CA LYS A 197 -16.07 23.05 -41.33
C LYS A 197 -15.84 23.82 -42.62
N GLN A 198 -16.28 25.07 -42.65
CA GLN A 198 -16.07 25.96 -43.79
C GLN A 198 -14.57 26.26 -43.93
N VAL A 199 -14.04 26.00 -45.12
CA VAL A 199 -12.67 26.36 -45.52
C VAL A 199 -12.66 27.83 -45.96
N PRO A 200 -11.64 28.64 -45.60
CA PRO A 200 -11.52 29.99 -46.11
C PRO A 200 -11.56 30.05 -47.64
N LYS A 201 -12.21 31.07 -48.20
CA LYS A 201 -12.36 31.22 -49.66
C LYS A 201 -10.98 31.39 -50.31
N GLY A 202 -10.75 30.71 -51.43
CA GLY A 202 -9.49 30.76 -52.16
C GLY A 202 -8.39 29.88 -51.55
N SER A 203 -8.69 29.10 -50.50
CA SER A 203 -7.72 28.17 -49.93
C SER A 203 -7.36 27.06 -50.92
N LYS A 204 -6.08 26.70 -50.96
CA LYS A 204 -5.53 25.65 -51.81
C LYS A 204 -4.62 24.70 -51.03
N LEU A 205 -4.51 23.46 -51.52
CA LEU A 205 -3.57 22.44 -51.07
C LEU A 205 -2.70 22.05 -52.25
N ASN A 206 -1.42 21.77 -52.01
CA ASN A 206 -0.52 21.34 -53.05
C ASN A 206 -0.62 19.83 -53.27
N VAL A 207 -0.35 19.40 -54.50
CA VAL A 207 -0.18 17.99 -54.82
C VAL A 207 1.27 17.76 -55.23
N TYR A 208 1.89 16.75 -54.61
CA TYR A 208 3.20 16.25 -54.96
C TYR A 208 3.02 15.09 -55.95
N VAL A 209 3.44 15.31 -57.18
CA VAL A 209 3.35 14.36 -58.30
C VAL A 209 4.69 13.62 -58.42
N PRO A 210 4.70 12.28 -58.54
CA PRO A 210 5.92 11.51 -58.59
C PRO A 210 6.74 11.78 -59.86
N THR A 211 8.05 11.64 -59.72
CA THR A 211 9.02 11.71 -60.81
C THR A 211 9.56 10.33 -61.15
N ASP A 212 10.12 10.17 -62.34
CA ASP A 212 10.67 8.89 -62.82
C ASP A 212 12.08 8.58 -62.27
N ASN A 213 12.49 9.18 -61.13
CA ASN A 213 13.84 8.97 -60.58
C ASN A 213 14.01 7.59 -59.93
N VAL A 214 12.97 7.12 -59.21
CA VAL A 214 12.98 5.83 -58.54
C VAL A 214 11.83 5.01 -59.09
N ASN A 215 12.13 3.83 -59.63
CA ASN A 215 11.10 2.92 -60.13
C ASN A 215 10.29 2.33 -58.97
N PRO A 216 8.95 2.28 -59.08
CA PRO A 216 8.10 1.56 -58.14
C PRO A 216 8.44 0.06 -58.04
N PRO A 217 7.97 -0.62 -56.97
CA PRO A 217 8.02 -2.08 -56.85
C PRO A 217 7.42 -2.82 -58.04
N ALA A 218 7.79 -4.10 -58.19
CA ALA A 218 7.26 -4.94 -59.24
C ALA A 218 5.72 -5.02 -59.17
N GLY A 219 5.05 -4.80 -60.30
CA GLY A 219 3.59 -4.77 -60.39
C GLY A 219 2.97 -3.37 -60.35
N TYR A 220 3.75 -2.31 -60.11
CA TYR A 220 3.30 -0.92 -60.17
C TYR A 220 4.06 -0.12 -61.23
N THR A 221 3.37 0.79 -61.90
CA THR A 221 3.94 1.65 -62.95
C THR A 221 4.28 3.05 -62.46
N GLN A 222 3.64 3.52 -61.38
CA GLN A 222 3.87 4.84 -60.77
C GLN A 222 3.71 4.76 -59.24
N TRP A 223 4.25 5.76 -58.55
CA TRP A 223 3.95 6.01 -57.14
C TRP A 223 2.61 6.75 -56.99
N GLN A 224 2.03 6.70 -55.79
CA GLN A 224 0.85 7.49 -55.42
C GLN A 224 1.17 9.00 -55.38
N ASN A 225 0.21 9.83 -55.79
CA ASN A 225 0.29 11.27 -55.60
C ASN A 225 0.16 11.59 -54.10
N LEU A 226 0.83 12.64 -53.62
CA LEU A 226 0.72 13.06 -52.22
C LEU A 226 0.04 14.42 -52.11
N LEU A 227 -1.09 14.48 -51.43
CA LEU A 227 -1.76 15.72 -51.04
C LEU A 227 -1.04 16.32 -49.82
N SER A 228 -0.71 17.61 -49.89
CA SER A 228 -0.09 18.32 -48.78
C SER A 228 -1.05 18.47 -47.60
N SER A 229 -0.52 18.58 -46.38
CA SER A 229 -1.32 18.91 -45.20
C SER A 229 -1.48 20.41 -44.94
N GLN A 230 -0.56 21.23 -45.46
CA GLN A 230 -0.55 22.68 -45.28
C GLN A 230 -1.46 23.38 -46.28
N PHE A 231 -2.40 24.19 -45.78
CA PHE A 231 -3.22 25.06 -46.61
C PHE A 231 -2.48 26.36 -46.94
N PHE A 232 -2.81 26.92 -48.10
CA PHE A 232 -2.34 28.23 -48.55
C PHE A 232 -3.54 29.07 -48.98
N ASP A 233 -3.46 30.38 -48.83
CA ASP A 233 -4.45 31.32 -49.39
C ASP A 233 -4.19 31.60 -50.88
N GLU A 234 -5.00 32.48 -51.47
CA GLU A 234 -4.89 32.90 -52.87
C GLU A 234 -3.55 33.57 -53.23
N ASN A 235 -2.78 34.03 -52.23
CA ASN A 235 -1.48 34.68 -52.38
C ASN A 235 -0.31 33.78 -51.96
N ASP A 236 -0.52 32.46 -51.90
CA ASP A 236 0.49 31.47 -51.48
C ASP A 236 0.99 31.64 -50.04
N LYS A 237 0.20 32.28 -49.17
CA LYS A 237 0.53 32.38 -47.75
C LYS A 237 0.00 31.16 -46.99
N PRO A 238 0.83 30.48 -46.17
CA PRO A 238 0.35 29.39 -45.32
C PRO A 238 -0.78 29.83 -44.39
N ILE A 239 -1.84 29.05 -44.34
CA ILE A 239 -2.99 29.22 -43.43
C ILE A 239 -3.32 27.89 -42.76
N SER A 240 -3.93 27.94 -41.58
CA SER A 240 -4.37 26.76 -40.84
C SER A 240 -5.54 27.16 -39.93
N PRO A 241 -6.43 26.23 -39.51
CA PRO A 241 -7.47 26.56 -38.56
C PRO A 241 -6.84 27.03 -37.25
N GLU A 242 -7.23 28.21 -36.74
CA GLU A 242 -6.74 28.65 -35.44
C GLU A 242 -7.31 27.78 -34.31
N PRO A 243 -6.47 27.38 -33.32
CA PRO A 243 -5.08 27.77 -33.12
C PRO A 243 -4.09 26.62 -33.42
N ASN A 244 -4.26 25.87 -34.52
CA ASN A 244 -3.49 24.66 -34.82
C ASN A 244 -2.47 24.87 -35.95
N ASN A 245 -1.47 25.75 -35.80
CA ASN A 245 -0.30 25.70 -36.69
C ASN A 245 0.72 24.67 -36.14
N PRO A 246 0.88 23.48 -36.77
CA PRO A 246 1.84 22.47 -36.31
C PRO A 246 3.31 22.87 -36.52
N ASN A 247 3.57 23.93 -37.30
CA ASN A 247 4.90 24.42 -37.67
C ASN A 247 5.25 25.77 -37.02
N GLU A 248 4.48 26.23 -36.02
CA GLU A 248 4.87 27.43 -35.28
C GLU A 248 6.04 27.10 -34.33
N PRO A 249 7.21 27.74 -34.46
CA PRO A 249 8.30 27.55 -33.52
C PRO A 249 7.84 27.99 -32.12
N GLY A 250 8.02 27.12 -31.12
CA GLY A 250 7.81 27.48 -29.72
C GLY A 250 8.94 28.38 -29.26
N ASP A 251 8.67 29.69 -29.13
CA ASP A 251 9.64 30.64 -28.60
C ASP A 251 9.81 30.43 -27.08
N GLY A 252 10.63 29.46 -26.70
CA GLY A 252 11.13 29.27 -25.32
C GLY A 252 10.61 28.02 -24.59
N GLU A 253 11.37 27.58 -23.60
CA GLU A 253 10.93 26.57 -22.63
C GLU A 253 10.55 27.23 -21.32
N PHE A 254 9.43 26.81 -20.74
CA PHE A 254 8.93 27.26 -19.44
C PHE A 254 9.16 26.20 -18.37
N LYS A 255 9.48 26.65 -17.16
CA LYS A 255 9.64 25.76 -16.01
C LYS A 255 8.28 25.41 -15.43
N VAL A 256 7.96 24.13 -15.37
CA VAL A 256 6.75 23.60 -14.74
C VAL A 256 7.16 22.68 -13.60
N ASN A 257 6.61 22.93 -12.41
CA ASN A 257 6.86 22.10 -11.23
C ASN A 257 5.78 21.03 -11.08
N PHE A 258 6.21 19.82 -10.73
CA PHE A 258 5.34 18.67 -10.48
C PHE A 258 5.58 18.13 -9.07
N GLU A 259 4.51 18.00 -8.29
CA GLU A 259 4.55 17.41 -6.95
C GLU A 259 3.72 16.14 -6.90
N LYS A 260 4.30 15.06 -6.37
CA LYS A 260 3.58 13.82 -6.11
C LYS A 260 3.27 13.75 -4.63
N LEU A 261 1.99 13.75 -4.29
CA LEU A 261 1.51 13.92 -2.92
C LEU A 261 0.55 12.80 -2.50
N ASP A 262 0.43 12.63 -1.19
CA ASP A 262 -0.64 11.87 -0.54
C ASP A 262 -1.93 12.70 -0.58
N LYS A 263 -3.07 12.06 -0.87
CA LYS A 263 -4.35 12.75 -1.03
C LYS A 263 -4.84 13.40 0.27
N ASP A 264 -4.54 12.84 1.43
CA ASP A 264 -5.05 13.29 2.72
C ASP A 264 -4.03 14.17 3.44
N THR A 265 -2.79 13.68 3.62
CA THR A 265 -1.75 14.41 4.37
C THR A 265 -1.11 15.54 3.59
N LYS A 266 -1.24 15.52 2.25
CA LYS A 266 -0.57 16.46 1.32
C LYS A 266 0.96 16.40 1.39
N GLU A 267 1.53 15.37 2.01
CA GLU A 267 2.97 15.14 2.05
C GLU A 267 3.48 14.51 0.75
N PHE A 268 4.77 14.68 0.48
CA PHE A 268 5.42 14.11 -0.69
C PHE A 268 5.47 12.58 -0.64
N VAL A 269 5.19 11.96 -1.79
CA VAL A 269 5.19 10.50 -1.96
C VAL A 269 6.22 10.11 -3.01
N ALA A 270 7.11 9.21 -2.64
CA ALA A 270 8.12 8.67 -3.54
C ALA A 270 7.70 7.34 -4.20
N GLY A 271 8.30 7.05 -5.35
CA GLY A 271 8.19 5.76 -6.01
C GLY A 271 7.09 5.64 -7.05
N ALA A 272 6.23 6.65 -7.24
CA ALA A 272 5.37 6.72 -8.43
C ALA A 272 6.22 6.89 -9.68
N LYS A 273 5.95 6.11 -10.74
CA LYS A 273 6.53 6.32 -12.08
C LYS A 273 5.55 7.11 -12.93
N LEU A 274 5.99 8.26 -13.42
CA LEU A 274 5.19 9.23 -14.16
C LEU A 274 5.78 9.44 -15.56
N LYS A 275 4.92 9.78 -16.52
CA LYS A 275 5.28 10.07 -17.92
C LYS A 275 4.55 11.32 -18.42
N LEU A 276 5.27 12.19 -19.11
CA LEU A 276 4.70 13.25 -19.95
C LEU A 276 4.88 12.88 -21.43
N GLN A 277 3.80 12.95 -22.19
CA GLN A 277 3.79 12.65 -23.62
C GLN A 277 3.32 13.88 -24.43
N PRO A 278 4.19 14.51 -25.23
CA PRO A 278 3.84 15.68 -26.03
C PRO A 278 2.84 15.33 -27.14
N GLN A 279 1.82 16.18 -27.31
CA GLN A 279 0.76 16.03 -28.32
C GLN A 279 1.04 16.84 -29.59
N PHE A 280 2.21 17.43 -29.74
CA PHE A 280 2.69 18.04 -30.99
C PHE A 280 4.16 17.68 -31.19
N ASN A 281 4.59 17.51 -32.44
CA ASN A 281 5.96 17.05 -32.73
C ASN A 281 7.02 18.14 -32.48
N SER A 282 6.60 19.40 -32.54
CA SER A 282 7.42 20.57 -32.20
C SER A 282 7.59 20.76 -30.69
N SER A 283 6.74 20.14 -29.86
CA SER A 283 6.83 20.27 -28.40
C SER A 283 8.00 19.46 -27.84
N THR A 284 8.84 20.14 -27.04
CA THR A 284 10.00 19.58 -26.38
C THR A 284 9.85 19.58 -24.85
N ILE A 285 10.46 18.57 -24.23
CA ILE A 285 10.61 18.43 -22.78
C ILE A 285 12.10 18.36 -22.47
N ASN A 286 12.60 19.33 -21.70
CA ASN A 286 14.03 19.51 -21.42
C ASN A 286 14.90 19.52 -22.70
N GLY A 287 14.42 20.21 -23.72
CA GLY A 287 15.09 20.42 -25.01
C GLY A 287 15.05 19.22 -25.94
N LYS A 288 14.25 18.18 -25.61
CA LYS A 288 14.14 16.96 -26.41
C LYS A 288 12.71 16.69 -26.82
N ALA A 289 12.52 16.29 -28.07
CA ALA A 289 11.25 15.79 -28.56
C ALA A 289 10.96 14.37 -28.02
N GLY A 290 9.69 14.05 -27.82
CA GLY A 290 9.22 12.73 -27.37
C GLY A 290 8.88 12.65 -25.89
N ASP A 291 8.55 11.44 -25.44
CA ASP A 291 8.11 11.15 -24.07
C ASP A 291 9.20 11.45 -23.03
N PHE A 292 8.76 11.85 -21.83
CA PHE A 292 9.63 12.07 -20.68
C PHE A 292 9.12 11.35 -19.43
N ASP A 293 9.95 10.46 -18.87
CA ASP A 293 9.61 9.64 -17.71
C ASP A 293 10.41 10.06 -16.47
N TRP A 294 9.79 9.99 -15.29
CA TRP A 294 10.49 10.19 -14.02
C TRP A 294 9.87 9.39 -12.87
N VAL A 295 10.64 9.26 -11.79
CA VAL A 295 10.19 8.68 -10.51
C VAL A 295 10.07 9.80 -9.49
N SER A 296 8.96 9.83 -8.77
CA SER A 296 8.72 10.80 -7.68
C SER A 296 9.62 10.58 -6.46
N SER A 297 9.91 11.67 -5.74
CA SER A 297 10.79 11.71 -4.56
C SER A 297 10.04 12.17 -3.30
N LYS A 298 10.61 11.92 -2.12
CA LYS A 298 9.99 12.27 -0.82
C LYS A 298 10.21 13.73 -0.41
N ASP A 299 11.14 14.45 -1.04
CA ASP A 299 11.65 15.70 -0.47
C ASP A 299 11.61 16.90 -1.44
N ALA A 300 11.20 16.69 -2.69
CA ALA A 300 11.23 17.75 -3.69
C ALA A 300 10.20 17.58 -4.80
N ALA A 301 9.68 18.74 -5.25
CA ALA A 301 9.02 18.89 -6.53
C ALA A 301 10.00 18.61 -7.68
N LYS A 302 9.47 18.09 -8.78
CA LYS A 302 10.20 17.91 -10.03
C LYS A 302 10.00 19.12 -10.93
N GLU A 303 11.06 19.90 -11.14
CA GLU A 303 11.07 20.95 -12.18
C GLU A 303 11.32 20.29 -13.56
N ILE A 304 10.49 20.63 -14.53
CA ILE A 304 10.58 20.16 -15.92
C ILE A 304 10.49 21.38 -16.84
N LYS A 305 11.41 21.50 -17.79
CA LYS A 305 11.33 22.53 -18.84
C LYS A 305 10.48 22.03 -19.99
N MET A 306 9.48 22.81 -20.40
CA MET A 306 8.49 22.41 -21.38
C MET A 306 8.24 23.58 -22.34
N SER A 307 8.33 23.33 -23.64
CA SER A 307 7.91 24.33 -24.65
C SER A 307 6.39 24.52 -24.65
N PRO A 308 5.85 25.56 -25.30
CA PRO A 308 4.41 25.66 -25.55
C PRO A 308 3.84 24.39 -26.22
N GLY A 309 2.68 23.94 -25.76
CA GLY A 309 1.98 22.78 -26.29
C GLY A 309 1.18 22.01 -25.25
N ASP A 310 0.55 20.93 -25.71
CA ASP A 310 -0.27 20.04 -24.90
C ASP A 310 0.49 18.76 -24.58
N TYR A 311 0.40 18.32 -23.33
CA TYR A 311 1.12 17.16 -22.82
C TYR A 311 0.18 16.25 -22.04
N LEU A 312 0.18 14.95 -22.36
CA LEU A 312 -0.56 13.95 -21.58
C LEU A 312 0.31 13.46 -20.43
N LEU A 313 -0.18 13.63 -19.20
CA LEU A 313 0.43 13.10 -17.99
C LEU A 313 -0.15 11.71 -17.70
N LYS A 314 0.72 10.73 -17.43
CA LYS A 314 0.36 9.35 -17.08
C LYS A 314 1.04 8.92 -15.79
N GLU A 315 0.34 8.14 -14.97
CA GLU A 315 0.93 7.35 -13.88
C GLU A 315 1.12 5.91 -14.36
N LEU A 316 2.36 5.54 -14.67
CA LEU A 316 2.71 4.20 -15.14
C LEU A 316 2.73 3.19 -14.00
N GLN A 317 3.02 3.66 -12.79
CA GLN A 317 3.07 2.83 -11.59
C GLN A 317 2.79 3.70 -10.36
N ALA A 318 1.82 3.29 -9.55
CA ALA A 318 1.53 3.92 -8.27
C ALA A 318 2.65 3.64 -7.24
N PRO A 319 2.83 4.52 -6.23
CA PRO A 319 3.67 4.24 -5.07
C PRO A 319 3.24 2.98 -4.31
N GLN A 320 4.15 2.38 -3.56
CA GLN A 320 3.83 1.27 -2.65
C GLN A 320 2.82 1.70 -1.59
N ASN A 321 1.78 0.88 -1.37
CA ASN A 321 0.66 1.14 -0.45
C ASN A 321 -0.29 2.28 -0.86
N TYR A 322 -0.29 2.67 -2.14
CA TYR A 322 -1.23 3.67 -2.67
C TYR A 322 -2.10 3.06 -3.78
N LYS A 323 -3.33 3.55 -3.89
CA LYS A 323 -4.21 3.22 -5.01
C LYS A 323 -3.69 3.89 -6.28
N PRO A 324 -3.64 3.21 -7.44
CA PRO A 324 -3.35 3.85 -8.72
C PRO A 324 -4.44 4.85 -9.08
N ILE A 325 -4.05 6.01 -9.62
CA ILE A 325 -5.00 7.06 -10.03
C ILE A 325 -5.89 6.57 -11.17
N ASN A 326 -5.30 5.88 -12.14
CA ASN A 326 -5.99 5.30 -13.28
C ASN A 326 -5.21 4.08 -13.81
N LYS A 327 -5.74 3.40 -14.83
CA LYS A 327 -5.04 2.35 -15.56
C LYS A 327 -3.74 2.91 -16.18
N PRO A 328 -2.58 2.22 -16.05
CA PRO A 328 -1.27 2.73 -16.48
C PRO A 328 -1.15 3.21 -17.94
N SER A 329 -2.00 2.72 -18.83
CA SER A 329 -2.02 3.11 -20.25
C SER A 329 -2.80 4.40 -20.52
N PHE A 330 -3.59 4.89 -19.56
CA PHE A 330 -4.48 6.04 -19.73
C PHE A 330 -3.87 7.31 -19.12
N PRO A 331 -4.09 8.48 -19.75
CA PRO A 331 -3.71 9.75 -19.15
C PRO A 331 -4.53 10.04 -17.88
N ILE A 332 -3.86 10.62 -16.88
CA ILE A 332 -4.47 11.12 -15.64
C ILE A 332 -4.76 12.63 -15.73
N ALA A 333 -4.08 13.35 -16.62
CA ALA A 333 -4.37 14.74 -16.93
C ALA A 333 -3.76 15.14 -18.28
N GLN A 334 -4.25 16.25 -18.85
CA GLN A 334 -3.60 17.02 -19.90
C GLN A 334 -3.03 18.29 -19.27
N VAL A 335 -1.74 18.52 -19.45
CA VAL A 335 -1.03 19.73 -19.05
C VAL A 335 -0.82 20.57 -20.30
N VAL A 336 -1.29 21.80 -20.30
CA VAL A 336 -1.15 22.74 -21.42
C VAL A 336 -0.21 23.85 -20.99
N VAL A 337 0.84 24.08 -21.77
CA VAL A 337 1.77 25.19 -21.61
C VAL A 337 1.50 26.19 -22.73
N ALA A 338 1.05 27.39 -22.39
CA ALA A 338 0.79 28.44 -23.37
C ALA A 338 2.07 29.18 -23.77
N LYS A 339 1.99 29.98 -24.83
CA LYS A 339 3.12 30.79 -25.34
C LYS A 339 3.61 31.85 -24.35
N ASP A 340 2.77 32.30 -23.43
CA ASP A 340 3.13 33.23 -22.36
C ASP A 340 3.69 32.52 -21.11
N GLY A 341 3.82 31.19 -21.16
CA GLY A 341 4.28 30.35 -20.06
C GLY A 341 3.21 30.01 -19.03
N SER A 342 1.96 30.46 -19.21
CA SER A 342 0.87 30.04 -18.35
C SER A 342 0.60 28.53 -18.51
N VAL A 343 0.30 27.87 -17.39
CA VAL A 343 0.04 26.43 -17.34
C VAL A 343 -1.41 26.21 -16.95
N THR A 344 -2.10 25.36 -17.70
CA THR A 344 -3.43 24.85 -17.33
C THR A 344 -3.41 23.33 -17.28
N VAL A 345 -4.26 22.77 -16.41
CA VAL A 345 -4.38 21.32 -16.23
C VAL A 345 -5.83 20.93 -16.41
N ASN A 346 -6.10 20.08 -17.40
CA ASN A 346 -7.40 19.48 -17.62
C ASN A 346 -7.34 18.04 -17.11
N THR A 347 -8.19 17.68 -16.15
CA THR A 347 -8.26 16.33 -15.59
C THR A 347 -9.72 15.91 -15.38
N GLN A 348 -9.94 14.61 -15.27
CA GLN A 348 -11.20 14.07 -14.77
C GLN A 348 -11.03 13.74 -13.29
N GLY A 349 -11.72 14.48 -12.43
CA GLY A 349 -11.63 14.33 -10.98
C GLY A 349 -10.65 15.30 -10.32
N ASP A 350 -10.23 14.96 -9.10
CA ASP A 350 -9.43 15.82 -8.20
C ASP A 350 -8.00 15.33 -7.96
N SER A 351 -7.59 14.25 -8.65
CA SER A 351 -6.27 13.63 -8.46
C SER A 351 -5.13 14.43 -9.07
N VAL A 352 -5.39 15.35 -10.01
CA VAL A 352 -4.38 16.27 -10.56
C VAL A 352 -4.94 17.68 -10.56
N VAL A 353 -4.23 18.63 -9.96
CA VAL A 353 -4.66 20.04 -9.93
C VAL A 353 -3.49 20.95 -10.24
N PHE A 354 -3.76 22.09 -10.86
CA PHE A 354 -2.81 23.19 -10.95
C PHE A 354 -3.11 24.20 -9.85
N LYS A 355 -2.20 24.34 -8.89
CA LYS A 355 -2.35 25.26 -7.76
C LYS A 355 -0.99 25.79 -7.32
N ASP A 356 -0.94 27.07 -6.98
CA ASP A 356 0.27 27.74 -6.48
C ASP A 356 1.45 27.66 -7.48
N GLY A 357 1.16 27.69 -8.79
CA GLY A 357 2.17 27.59 -9.85
C GLY A 357 2.72 26.17 -10.10
N THR A 358 2.10 25.15 -9.50
CA THR A 358 2.60 23.77 -9.51
C THR A 358 1.50 22.79 -9.90
N VAL A 359 1.86 21.77 -10.67
CA VAL A 359 1.02 20.61 -10.97
C VAL A 359 1.13 19.61 -9.82
N LYS A 360 0.06 19.45 -9.03
CA LYS A 360 0.01 18.54 -7.88
C LYS A 360 -0.75 17.27 -8.23
N ILE A 361 -0.15 16.11 -7.94
CA ILE A 361 -0.64 14.77 -8.32
C ILE A 361 -0.85 13.93 -7.05
N PHE A 362 -2.10 13.62 -6.73
CA PHE A 362 -2.50 12.94 -5.49
C PHE A 362 -2.78 11.46 -5.71
N ASN A 363 -2.22 10.59 -4.85
CA ASN A 363 -2.73 9.23 -4.70
C ASN A 363 -3.39 9.08 -3.33
N GLU A 364 -4.46 8.29 -3.30
CA GLU A 364 -5.09 7.88 -2.06
C GLU A 364 -4.31 6.73 -1.43
N ALA A 365 -3.91 6.88 -0.17
CA ALA A 365 -3.30 5.80 0.58
C ALA A 365 -4.29 4.62 0.71
N VAL A 366 -3.77 3.40 0.65
CA VAL A 366 -4.57 2.23 1.04
C VAL A 366 -4.63 2.22 2.57
N ALA A 367 -5.83 2.40 3.13
CA ALA A 367 -6.02 2.29 4.58
C ALA A 367 -5.42 0.96 5.09
N PRO A 368 -4.64 0.98 6.18
CA PRO A 368 -4.10 -0.25 6.72
C PRO A 368 -5.26 -1.15 7.13
N LYS A 369 -5.27 -2.39 6.63
CA LYS A 369 -6.24 -3.38 7.07
C LYS A 369 -5.99 -3.65 8.56
N SER A 370 -7.03 -3.51 9.38
CA SER A 370 -7.03 -3.91 10.77
C SER A 370 -7.66 -5.28 10.95
N SER A 371 -7.22 -5.99 11.98
CA SER A 371 -7.69 -7.31 12.36
C SER A 371 -8.20 -7.29 13.80
N ASP A 372 -9.17 -8.14 14.10
CA ASP A 372 -9.61 -8.39 15.48
C ASP A 372 -8.49 -9.09 16.25
N VAL A 373 -8.08 -8.49 17.36
CA VAL A 373 -7.11 -9.03 18.30
C VAL A 373 -7.79 -9.22 19.64
N VAL A 374 -7.74 -10.45 20.16
CA VAL A 374 -8.33 -10.81 21.45
C VAL A 374 -7.25 -10.74 22.52
N ILE A 375 -7.50 -9.99 23.59
CA ILE A 375 -6.64 -9.88 24.77
C ILE A 375 -7.33 -10.57 25.95
N SER A 376 -6.67 -11.56 26.53
CA SER A 376 -7.17 -12.40 27.62
C SER A 376 -6.26 -12.27 28.83
N LYS A 377 -6.85 -12.07 30.00
CA LYS A 377 -6.14 -11.75 31.23
C LYS A 377 -6.48 -12.79 32.30
N THR A 378 -5.55 -13.70 32.55
CA THR A 378 -5.84 -14.90 33.35
C THR A 378 -4.94 -15.06 34.56
N ASP A 379 -5.33 -15.95 35.48
CA ASP A 379 -4.43 -16.55 36.45
C ASP A 379 -3.61 -17.70 35.81
N VAL A 380 -2.75 -18.32 36.61
CA VAL A 380 -1.92 -19.49 36.21
C VAL A 380 -2.75 -20.73 35.84
N ALA A 381 -4.02 -20.81 36.28
CA ALA A 381 -4.93 -21.89 35.92
C ALA A 381 -5.71 -21.61 34.63
N GLY A 382 -5.50 -20.44 34.00
CA GLY A 382 -6.17 -20.02 32.78
C GLY A 382 -7.57 -19.44 33.00
N LYS A 383 -7.96 -19.12 34.24
CA LYS A 383 -9.23 -18.45 34.55
C LYS A 383 -9.08 -16.95 34.32
N GLU A 384 -10.01 -16.34 33.58
CA GLU A 384 -10.07 -14.88 33.39
C GLU A 384 -10.31 -14.16 34.73
N ILE A 385 -9.49 -13.16 35.05
CA ILE A 385 -9.48 -12.43 36.32
C ILE A 385 -9.94 -10.98 36.17
N ALA A 386 -10.71 -10.48 37.13
CA ALA A 386 -11.21 -9.10 37.15
C ALA A 386 -10.23 -8.14 37.85
N GLY A 387 -10.29 -6.86 37.48
CA GLY A 387 -9.66 -5.77 38.24
C GLY A 387 -8.30 -5.29 37.74
N ALA A 388 -7.71 -5.94 36.74
CA ALA A 388 -6.46 -5.48 36.13
C ALA A 388 -6.72 -4.22 35.29
N GLN A 389 -5.94 -3.15 35.47
CA GLN A 389 -6.02 -1.97 34.61
C GLN A 389 -5.03 -2.09 33.46
N ILE A 390 -5.56 -2.24 32.25
CA ILE A 390 -4.80 -2.58 31.06
C ILE A 390 -4.79 -1.41 30.08
N GLU A 391 -3.65 -1.22 29.42
CA GLU A 391 -3.47 -0.33 28.28
C GLU A 391 -2.76 -1.05 27.13
N VAL A 392 -3.10 -0.70 25.89
CA VAL A 392 -2.35 -1.12 24.69
C VAL A 392 -1.84 0.11 23.97
N TRP A 393 -0.55 0.10 23.63
CA TRP A 393 0.19 1.19 23.02
C TRP A 393 0.83 0.75 21.70
N SER A 394 1.04 1.68 20.77
CA SER A 394 1.93 1.43 19.63
C SER A 394 3.39 1.37 20.09
N ALA A 395 4.22 0.50 19.49
CA ALA A 395 5.64 0.42 19.83
C ALA A 395 6.44 1.68 19.41
N GLY A 396 7.59 1.90 20.05
CA GLY A 396 8.54 2.98 19.74
C GLY A 396 8.60 4.10 20.78
N ALA A 397 9.58 5.00 20.64
CA ALA A 397 9.84 6.10 21.60
C ALA A 397 8.67 7.10 21.72
N ASP A 398 7.89 7.27 20.64
CA ASP A 398 6.70 8.13 20.57
C ASP A 398 5.39 7.33 20.59
N GLY A 399 5.41 6.14 21.23
CA GLY A 399 4.25 5.26 21.31
C GLY A 399 3.00 5.99 21.80
N LYS A 400 1.85 5.77 21.15
CA LYS A 400 0.56 6.36 21.53
C LYS A 400 -0.35 5.30 22.14
N LYS A 401 -1.09 5.71 23.17
CA LYS A 401 -2.13 4.87 23.76
C LYS A 401 -3.26 4.68 22.77
N LEU A 402 -3.58 3.42 22.47
CA LEU A 402 -4.64 3.05 21.53
C LEU A 402 -5.95 2.77 22.26
N VAL A 403 -5.88 2.05 23.38
CA VAL A 403 -7.05 1.62 24.16
C VAL A 403 -6.66 1.35 25.62
N SER A 404 -7.60 1.50 26.54
CA SER A 404 -7.47 1.14 27.95
C SER A 404 -8.80 0.62 28.51
N TRP A 405 -8.74 -0.36 29.40
CA TRP A 405 -9.91 -0.94 30.07
C TRP A 405 -9.51 -1.63 31.38
N THR A 406 -10.51 -1.99 32.19
CA THR A 406 -10.34 -2.87 33.36
C THR A 406 -10.82 -4.28 33.01
N SER A 407 -10.04 -5.31 33.34
CA SER A 407 -10.40 -6.70 33.09
C SER A 407 -11.65 -7.12 33.87
N VAL A 408 -12.40 -8.06 33.32
CA VAL A 408 -13.67 -8.56 33.86
C VAL A 408 -13.58 -10.07 34.01
N GLU A 409 -14.10 -10.60 35.10
CA GLU A 409 -14.08 -12.03 35.38
C GLU A 409 -14.86 -12.79 34.29
N GLY A 410 -14.25 -13.84 33.74
CA GLY A 410 -14.84 -14.67 32.69
C GLY A 410 -14.86 -14.06 31.28
N GLU A 411 -14.31 -12.86 31.07
CA GLU A 411 -14.39 -12.16 29.77
C GLU A 411 -13.02 -11.73 29.23
N SER A 412 -12.81 -11.97 27.93
CA SER A 412 -11.69 -11.42 27.16
C SER A 412 -12.10 -10.17 26.39
N LYS A 413 -11.14 -9.33 25.99
CA LYS A 413 -11.38 -8.08 25.26
C LYS A 413 -10.92 -8.18 23.81
N THR A 414 -11.83 -7.99 22.86
CA THR A 414 -11.48 -7.82 21.44
C THR A 414 -11.23 -6.35 21.11
N ILE A 415 -10.14 -6.07 20.40
CA ILE A 415 -9.73 -4.74 19.91
C ILE A 415 -9.32 -4.85 18.43
N GLN A 416 -9.40 -3.74 17.69
CA GLN A 416 -9.01 -3.68 16.27
C GLN A 416 -7.62 -3.07 16.12
N LEU A 417 -6.66 -3.84 15.59
CA LEU A 417 -5.28 -3.42 15.40
C LEU A 417 -4.84 -3.63 13.95
N ALA A 418 -4.09 -2.68 13.39
CA ALA A 418 -3.42 -2.85 12.10
C ALA A 418 -2.21 -3.79 12.22
N ALA A 419 -1.66 -4.26 11.11
CA ALA A 419 -0.37 -4.94 11.14
C ALA A 419 0.72 -4.01 11.70
N GLY A 420 1.49 -4.47 12.68
CA GLY A 420 2.50 -3.66 13.37
C GLY A 420 2.87 -4.20 14.75
N ASP A 421 3.73 -3.44 15.44
CA ASP A 421 4.26 -3.76 16.76
C ASP A 421 3.58 -2.91 17.85
N TYR A 422 3.29 -3.57 18.98
CA TYR A 422 2.50 -3.03 20.07
C TYR A 422 3.08 -3.42 21.44
N VAL A 423 2.63 -2.71 22.46
CA VAL A 423 2.97 -2.98 23.86
C VAL A 423 1.68 -3.11 24.66
N PHE A 424 1.50 -4.26 25.30
CA PHE A 424 0.52 -4.46 26.36
C PHE A 424 1.13 -3.98 27.68
N LYS A 425 0.38 -3.18 28.42
CA LYS A 425 0.81 -2.61 29.69
C LYS A 425 -0.26 -2.84 30.76
N GLU A 426 0.12 -3.51 31.83
CA GLU A 426 -0.69 -3.58 33.03
C GLU A 426 -0.23 -2.49 34.00
N THR A 427 -1.12 -1.54 34.26
CA THR A 427 -0.83 -0.38 35.12
C THR A 427 -1.17 -0.65 36.57
N VAL A 428 -2.14 -1.54 36.83
CA VAL A 428 -2.56 -1.98 38.16
C VAL A 428 -2.94 -3.44 38.08
N ALA A 429 -2.31 -4.28 38.90
CA ALA A 429 -2.67 -5.69 39.04
C ALA A 429 -3.95 -5.84 39.87
N PRO A 430 -4.71 -6.93 39.67
CA PRO A 430 -5.79 -7.32 40.58
C PRO A 430 -5.30 -7.53 42.02
N GLU A 431 -6.21 -7.45 42.99
CA GLU A 431 -5.90 -7.73 44.39
C GLU A 431 -5.41 -9.18 44.56
N GLY A 432 -4.26 -9.35 45.24
CA GLY A 432 -3.65 -10.66 45.45
C GLY A 432 -2.76 -11.15 44.31
N PHE A 433 -2.50 -10.33 43.28
CA PHE A 433 -1.64 -10.67 42.15
C PHE A 433 -0.47 -9.70 42.00
N LYS A 434 0.61 -10.16 41.36
CA LYS A 434 1.74 -9.32 40.98
C LYS A 434 1.48 -8.69 39.62
N VAL A 435 1.85 -7.42 39.46
CA VAL A 435 1.79 -6.74 38.17
C VAL A 435 2.74 -7.40 37.17
N VAL A 436 2.24 -7.64 35.96
CA VAL A 436 3.06 -8.12 34.86
C VAL A 436 3.82 -6.97 34.21
N SER A 437 5.07 -7.24 33.82
CA SER A 437 5.87 -6.28 33.06
C SER A 437 5.28 -6.04 31.66
N ASP A 438 5.62 -4.89 31.06
CA ASP A 438 5.19 -4.54 29.71
C ASP A 438 5.52 -5.66 28.71
N ILE A 439 4.53 -6.11 27.94
CA ILE A 439 4.66 -7.21 26.98
C ILE A 439 4.66 -6.66 25.57
N ALA A 440 5.74 -6.87 24.83
CA ALA A 440 5.81 -6.58 23.41
C ALA A 440 5.13 -7.69 22.58
N PHE A 441 4.25 -7.29 21.67
CA PHE A 441 3.61 -8.20 20.73
C PHE A 441 3.46 -7.54 19.35
N SER A 442 3.32 -8.35 18.31
CA SER A 442 3.12 -7.89 16.93
C SER A 442 1.91 -8.55 16.31
N VAL A 443 1.29 -7.85 15.35
CA VAL A 443 0.17 -8.32 14.54
C VAL A 443 0.65 -8.32 13.09
N ASP A 444 0.51 -9.43 12.37
CA ASP A 444 0.86 -9.50 10.95
C ASP A 444 -0.30 -9.08 10.03
N ALA A 445 -0.06 -9.09 8.72
CA ALA A 445 -1.03 -8.68 7.71
C ALA A 445 -2.30 -9.55 7.65
N ASP A 446 -2.24 -10.77 8.20
CA ASP A 446 -3.35 -11.72 8.27
C ASP A 446 -4.03 -11.69 9.66
N GLY A 447 -3.58 -10.83 10.57
CA GLY A 447 -4.11 -10.70 11.94
C GLY A 447 -3.54 -11.68 12.95
N LYS A 448 -2.47 -12.41 12.61
CA LYS A 448 -1.81 -13.31 13.55
C LYS A 448 -0.97 -12.50 14.54
N VAL A 449 -1.13 -12.82 15.81
CA VAL A 449 -0.43 -12.23 16.95
C VAL A 449 0.82 -13.06 17.27
N THR A 450 1.94 -12.39 17.55
CA THR A 450 3.14 -13.04 18.11
C THR A 450 3.72 -12.21 19.25
N THR A 451 4.32 -12.85 20.25
CA THR A 451 5.06 -12.16 21.32
C THR A 451 6.56 -12.28 21.08
N THR A 452 7.31 -11.24 21.45
CA THR A 452 8.78 -11.22 21.35
C THR A 452 9.38 -10.95 22.73
N ASP A 453 10.44 -11.66 23.08
CA ASP A 453 11.26 -11.42 24.28
C ASP A 453 10.50 -11.37 25.63
N VAL A 454 9.45 -12.18 25.79
CA VAL A 454 8.81 -12.37 27.10
C VAL A 454 9.79 -13.07 28.05
N GLN A 455 10.42 -12.28 28.94
CA GLN A 455 11.41 -12.76 29.91
C GLN A 455 10.78 -13.20 31.23
N GLN A 456 9.66 -12.59 31.61
CA GLN A 456 8.97 -12.91 32.85
C GLN A 456 8.29 -14.28 32.72
N THR A 457 8.47 -15.12 33.74
CA THR A 457 7.88 -16.45 33.82
C THR A 457 7.18 -16.65 35.15
N VAL A 458 6.17 -17.52 35.16
CA VAL A 458 5.45 -18.01 36.34
C VAL A 458 5.33 -19.53 36.21
N ASP A 459 5.70 -20.26 37.27
CA ASP A 459 5.74 -21.74 37.29
C ASP A 459 6.50 -22.38 36.11
N GLY A 460 7.51 -21.68 35.58
CA GLY A 460 8.32 -22.12 34.45
C GLY A 460 7.72 -21.84 33.06
N GLU A 461 6.51 -21.28 32.98
CA GLU A 461 5.87 -20.85 31.75
C GLU A 461 5.96 -19.33 31.56
N LYS A 462 5.92 -18.87 30.31
CA LYS A 462 5.95 -17.42 30.00
C LYS A 462 4.63 -16.79 30.43
N VAL A 463 4.71 -15.61 31.05
CA VAL A 463 3.51 -14.85 31.46
C VAL A 463 2.70 -14.32 30.28
N ALA A 464 3.20 -14.41 29.04
CA ALA A 464 2.46 -14.04 27.87
C ALA A 464 2.67 -15.03 26.71
N THR A 465 1.56 -15.46 26.12
CA THR A 465 1.52 -16.36 24.98
C THR A 465 0.61 -15.80 23.90
N ALA A 466 0.90 -16.13 22.65
CA ALA A 466 0.08 -15.75 21.51
C ALA A 466 -0.30 -16.97 20.68
N ASP A 467 -1.56 -17.03 20.27
CA ASP A 467 -2.09 -18.06 19.39
C ASP A 467 -3.14 -17.46 18.44
N GLY A 468 -2.97 -17.67 17.14
CA GLY A 468 -3.80 -17.04 16.12
C GLY A 468 -3.90 -15.51 16.32
N GLY A 469 -5.13 -14.99 16.45
CA GLY A 469 -5.40 -13.57 16.73
C GLY A 469 -5.49 -13.22 18.22
N LYS A 470 -5.01 -14.07 19.13
CA LYS A 470 -5.18 -13.91 20.59
C LYS A 470 -3.85 -13.72 21.31
N LEU A 471 -3.78 -12.74 22.21
CA LEU A 471 -2.77 -12.57 23.24
C LEU A 471 -3.36 -13.00 24.60
N THR A 472 -2.68 -13.89 25.32
CA THR A 472 -3.04 -14.27 26.69
C THR A 472 -1.94 -13.81 27.63
N VAL A 473 -2.30 -13.09 28.69
CA VAL A 473 -1.39 -12.56 29.70
C VAL A 473 -1.79 -13.07 31.08
N ILE A 474 -0.84 -13.69 31.77
CA ILE A 474 -1.01 -14.43 33.03
C ILE A 474 -0.47 -13.59 34.18
N ASP A 475 -1.27 -13.40 35.24
CA ASP A 475 -0.73 -12.92 36.51
C ASP A 475 -0.36 -14.07 37.45
N GLU A 476 0.76 -13.86 38.12
CA GLU A 476 1.19 -14.66 39.25
C GLU A 476 0.48 -14.17 40.52
N ALA A 477 -0.20 -15.09 41.21
CA ALA A 477 -0.73 -14.81 42.54
C ALA A 477 0.41 -14.50 43.52
N VAL A 478 0.21 -13.54 44.41
CA VAL A 478 1.13 -13.30 45.52
C VAL A 478 1.00 -14.48 46.48
N ALA A 479 2.04 -15.33 46.55
CA ALA A 479 2.10 -16.40 47.54
C ALA A 479 1.93 -15.80 48.95
N PRO A 480 1.04 -16.35 49.79
CA PRO A 480 0.91 -15.89 51.16
C PRO A 480 2.25 -16.13 51.87
N LYS A 481 2.84 -15.06 52.41
CA LYS A 481 4.10 -15.15 53.15
C LYS A 481 3.90 -16.06 54.36
N SER A 482 4.63 -17.18 54.41
CA SER A 482 4.67 -18.09 55.56
C SER A 482 5.93 -17.87 56.39
N SER A 483 5.82 -18.14 57.69
CA SER A 483 6.89 -18.05 58.67
C SER A 483 7.15 -19.42 59.30
N ASP A 484 8.40 -19.67 59.70
CA ASP A 484 8.75 -20.84 60.51
C ASP A 484 8.13 -20.71 61.90
N VAL A 485 7.31 -21.69 62.27
CA VAL A 485 6.71 -21.83 63.58
C VAL A 485 7.25 -23.09 64.23
N VAL A 486 7.86 -22.94 65.40
CA VAL A 486 8.43 -24.05 66.17
C VAL A 486 7.39 -24.54 67.17
N ILE A 487 7.08 -25.82 67.14
CA ILE A 487 6.17 -26.49 68.08
C ILE A 487 7.00 -27.42 68.97
N SER A 488 6.94 -27.19 70.27
CA SER A 488 7.70 -27.90 71.31
C SER A 488 6.75 -28.60 72.25
N LYS A 489 7.02 -29.87 72.54
CA LYS A 489 6.13 -30.73 73.34
C LYS A 489 6.91 -31.23 74.55
N THR A 490 6.64 -30.67 75.72
CA THR A 490 7.47 -30.90 76.91
C THR A 490 6.69 -31.50 78.07
N ASP A 491 7.42 -32.04 79.04
CA ASP A 491 6.90 -32.24 80.39
C ASP A 491 6.92 -30.94 81.21
N VAL A 492 6.44 -31.00 82.45
CA VAL A 492 6.44 -29.87 83.42
C VAL A 492 7.83 -29.36 83.78
N ALA A 493 8.88 -30.15 83.57
CA ALA A 493 10.27 -29.75 83.80
C ALA A 493 10.91 -29.10 82.56
N GLY A 494 10.16 -28.99 81.45
CA GLY A 494 10.62 -28.40 80.19
C GLY A 494 11.44 -29.36 79.31
N LYS A 495 11.45 -30.67 79.59
CA LYS A 495 12.11 -31.66 78.76
C LYS A 495 11.19 -32.07 77.61
N GLU A 496 11.69 -32.07 76.36
CA GLU A 496 10.96 -32.56 75.19
C GLU A 496 10.65 -34.07 75.34
N ILE A 497 9.40 -34.45 75.13
CA ILE A 497 8.89 -35.81 75.35
C ILE A 497 8.47 -36.50 74.04
N ALA A 498 8.77 -37.80 73.92
CA ALA A 498 8.38 -38.61 72.77
C ALA A 498 6.96 -39.19 72.92
N GLY A 499 6.30 -39.45 71.78
CA GLY A 499 5.11 -40.31 71.72
C GLY A 499 3.76 -39.59 71.69
N ALA A 500 3.72 -38.26 71.73
CA ALA A 500 2.49 -37.48 71.56
C ALA A 500 2.09 -37.46 70.09
N GLN A 501 0.86 -37.83 69.74
CA GLN A 501 0.33 -37.65 68.38
C GLN A 501 -0.30 -36.27 68.26
N ILE A 502 0.27 -35.45 67.40
CA ILE A 502 -0.04 -34.03 67.26
C ILE A 502 -0.61 -33.76 65.87
N GLU A 503 -1.59 -32.88 65.80
CA GLU A 503 -2.12 -32.29 64.59
C GLU A 503 -2.20 -30.76 64.73
N VAL A 504 -1.96 -30.03 63.63
CA VAL A 504 -2.23 -28.59 63.55
C VAL A 504 -3.26 -28.35 62.46
N TRP A 505 -4.29 -27.57 62.80
CA TRP A 505 -5.44 -27.27 61.97
C TRP A 505 -5.59 -25.76 61.74
N SER A 506 -6.15 -25.35 60.62
CA SER A 506 -6.62 -23.96 60.46
C SER A 506 -7.84 -23.71 61.35
N ALA A 507 -7.99 -22.50 61.91
CA ALA A 507 -9.16 -22.15 62.71
C ALA A 507 -10.46 -22.09 61.88
N GLY A 508 -11.62 -22.21 62.56
CA GLY A 508 -12.97 -22.11 61.96
C GLY A 508 -13.74 -23.44 61.92
N ALA A 509 -15.05 -23.36 61.62
CA ALA A 509 -15.96 -24.52 61.61
C ALA A 509 -15.60 -25.58 60.55
N ASP A 510 -14.93 -25.18 59.47
CA ASP A 510 -14.46 -26.04 58.37
C ASP A 510 -12.92 -26.18 58.37
N GLY A 511 -12.28 -26.08 59.55
CA GLY A 511 -10.83 -26.15 59.68
C GLY A 511 -10.21 -27.35 58.94
N LYS A 512 -9.12 -27.12 58.21
CA LYS A 512 -8.38 -28.17 57.49
C LYS A 512 -7.14 -28.58 58.28
N LYS A 513 -6.86 -29.89 58.31
CA LYS A 513 -5.62 -30.41 58.86
C LYS A 513 -4.44 -29.98 57.97
N LEU A 514 -3.49 -29.27 58.56
CA LEU A 514 -2.31 -28.76 57.87
C LEU A 514 -1.15 -29.74 57.96
N VAL A 515 -0.91 -30.30 59.16
CA VAL A 515 0.22 -31.20 59.43
C VAL A 515 -0.10 -32.10 60.63
N SER A 516 0.51 -33.28 60.65
CA SER A 516 0.44 -34.22 61.79
C SER A 516 1.75 -34.97 61.95
N TRP A 517 2.16 -35.21 63.19
CA TRP A 517 3.38 -35.95 63.51
C TRP A 517 3.31 -36.56 64.92
N THR A 518 4.22 -37.47 65.22
CA THR A 518 4.47 -37.96 66.57
C THR A 518 5.68 -37.25 67.17
N SER A 519 5.58 -36.75 68.40
CA SER A 519 6.70 -36.07 69.08
C SER A 519 7.88 -37.01 69.32
N VAL A 520 9.09 -36.46 69.35
CA VAL A 520 10.36 -37.17 69.51
C VAL A 520 11.10 -36.59 70.71
N GLU A 521 11.73 -37.45 71.50
CA GLU A 521 12.46 -37.03 72.70
C GLU A 521 13.64 -36.13 72.31
N GLY A 522 13.76 -34.98 72.97
CA GLY A 522 14.81 -34.01 72.70
C GLY A 522 14.61 -33.13 71.45
N GLU A 523 13.50 -33.26 70.72
CA GLU A 523 13.30 -32.55 69.44
C GLU A 523 11.99 -31.77 69.37
N SER A 524 12.08 -30.48 69.01
CA SER A 524 10.94 -29.65 68.59
C SER A 524 10.68 -29.77 67.08
N LYS A 525 9.45 -29.53 66.65
CA LYS A 525 9.05 -29.57 65.22
C LYS A 525 8.87 -28.17 64.64
N THR A 526 9.60 -27.83 63.58
CA THR A 526 9.35 -26.61 62.80
C THR A 526 8.36 -26.89 61.66
N ILE A 527 7.37 -26.01 61.49
CA ILE A 527 6.36 -26.04 60.42
C ILE A 527 6.22 -24.64 59.80
N GLN A 528 5.79 -24.56 58.55
CA GLN A 528 5.59 -23.29 57.84
C GLN A 528 4.12 -22.90 57.87
N LEU A 529 3.80 -21.75 58.47
CA LEU A 529 2.43 -21.24 58.60
C LEU A 529 2.36 -19.80 58.08
N ALA A 530 1.30 -19.47 57.33
CA ALA A 530 0.99 -18.09 56.98
C ALA A 530 0.51 -17.29 58.20
N ALA A 531 0.38 -15.97 58.07
CA ALA A 531 -0.30 -15.19 59.10
C ALA A 531 -1.77 -15.63 59.20
N GLY A 532 -2.24 -15.94 60.41
CA GLY A 532 -3.58 -16.45 60.64
C GLY A 532 -3.76 -17.19 61.96
N ASP A 533 -4.96 -17.74 62.15
CA ASP A 533 -5.37 -18.45 63.36
C ASP A 533 -5.38 -19.97 63.15
N TYR A 534 -4.92 -20.69 64.17
CA TYR A 534 -4.65 -22.12 64.14
C TYR A 534 -5.06 -22.82 65.44
N VAL A 535 -5.18 -24.14 65.35
CA VAL A 535 -5.46 -25.01 66.49
C VAL A 535 -4.42 -26.12 66.55
N PHE A 536 -3.70 -26.19 67.66
CA PHE A 536 -2.89 -27.34 68.03
C PHE A 536 -3.79 -28.37 68.70
N LYS A 537 -3.70 -29.62 68.26
CA LYS A 537 -4.52 -30.73 68.75
C LYS A 537 -3.64 -31.93 69.08
N GLU A 538 -3.69 -32.36 70.32
CA GLU A 538 -3.09 -33.64 70.73
C GLU A 538 -4.16 -34.73 70.70
N THR A 539 -3.99 -35.71 69.83
CA THR A 539 -4.96 -36.80 69.66
C THR A 539 -4.63 -37.99 70.56
N VAL A 540 -3.36 -38.18 70.89
CA VAL A 540 -2.87 -39.25 71.78
C VAL A 540 -1.73 -38.70 72.63
N ALA A 541 -1.87 -38.76 73.96
CA ALA A 541 -0.80 -38.40 74.89
C ALA A 541 0.28 -39.49 74.97
N PRO A 542 1.52 -39.13 75.30
CA PRO A 542 2.57 -40.10 75.65
C PRO A 542 2.18 -41.03 76.80
N GLU A 543 2.82 -42.20 76.88
CA GLU A 543 2.63 -43.12 77.99
C GLU A 543 3.00 -42.45 79.33
N GLY A 544 2.12 -42.56 80.32
CA GLY A 544 2.30 -41.90 81.62
C GLY A 544 1.86 -40.43 81.66
N PHE A 545 1.31 -39.85 80.59
CA PHE A 545 0.84 -38.45 80.56
C PHE A 545 -0.67 -38.35 80.25
N LYS A 546 -1.27 -37.20 80.56
CA LYS A 546 -2.65 -36.84 80.19
C LYS A 546 -2.67 -36.05 78.90
N VAL A 547 -3.70 -36.26 78.08
CA VAL A 547 -3.93 -35.49 76.85
C VAL A 547 -4.22 -34.03 77.17
N VAL A 548 -3.54 -33.11 76.50
CA VAL A 548 -3.83 -31.67 76.56
C VAL A 548 -5.04 -31.32 75.69
N SER A 549 -5.89 -30.40 76.15
CA SER A 549 -7.00 -29.90 75.34
C SER A 549 -6.49 -29.11 74.14
N ASP A 550 -7.30 -29.04 73.07
CA ASP A 550 -7.01 -28.23 71.87
C ASP A 550 -6.58 -26.79 72.28
N ILE A 551 -5.48 -26.31 71.70
CA ILE A 551 -4.88 -25.01 71.99
C ILE A 551 -5.02 -24.10 70.77
N ALA A 552 -5.73 -22.99 70.92
CA ALA A 552 -5.80 -21.95 69.88
C ALA A 552 -4.54 -21.07 69.92
N PHE A 553 -3.94 -20.84 68.76
CA PHE A 553 -2.80 -19.93 68.61
C PHE A 553 -2.89 -19.17 67.28
N SER A 554 -2.30 -18.00 67.22
CA SER A 554 -2.21 -17.18 66.01
C SER A 554 -0.77 -16.89 65.63
N VAL A 555 -0.54 -16.68 64.34
CA VAL A 555 0.75 -16.29 63.76
C VAL A 555 0.53 -14.93 63.07
N ASP A 556 1.34 -13.93 63.39
CA ASP A 556 1.27 -12.63 62.71
C ASP A 556 2.12 -12.56 61.44
N ALA A 557 2.10 -11.41 60.76
CA ALA A 557 2.83 -11.19 59.51
C ALA A 557 4.37 -11.28 59.65
N ASP A 558 4.89 -11.17 60.87
CA ASP A 558 6.31 -11.29 61.21
C ASP A 558 6.67 -12.70 61.72
N GLY A 559 5.69 -13.62 61.78
CA GLY A 559 5.87 -14.98 62.28
C GLY A 559 5.82 -15.12 63.79
N LYS A 560 5.43 -14.08 64.53
CA LYS A 560 5.28 -14.16 65.97
C LYS A 560 4.03 -14.95 66.31
N VAL A 561 4.19 -15.90 67.22
CA VAL A 561 3.13 -16.77 67.73
C VAL A 561 2.54 -16.16 68.99
N THR A 562 1.21 -16.18 69.11
CA THR A 562 0.51 -15.87 70.35
C THR A 562 -0.54 -16.94 70.66
N THR A 563 -0.80 -17.21 71.94
CA THR A 563 -1.89 -18.10 72.36
C THR A 563 -3.04 -17.29 72.93
N THR A 564 -4.27 -17.74 72.66
CA THR A 564 -5.49 -17.10 73.15
C THR A 564 -6.24 -18.10 74.04
N ASP A 565 -6.76 -17.63 75.18
CA ASP A 565 -7.66 -18.39 76.06
C ASP A 565 -7.19 -19.78 76.52
N VAL A 566 -5.90 -19.94 76.83
CA VAL A 566 -5.38 -21.17 77.46
C VAL A 566 -5.90 -21.27 78.90
N GLN A 567 -6.98 -22.05 79.10
CA GLN A 567 -7.64 -22.25 80.40
C GLN A 567 -7.04 -23.41 81.22
N GLN A 568 -6.46 -24.41 80.54
CA GLN A 568 -5.86 -25.56 81.22
C GLN A 568 -4.52 -25.16 81.86
N THR A 569 -4.31 -25.56 83.11
CA THR A 569 -3.08 -25.30 83.87
C THR A 569 -2.54 -26.57 84.50
N VAL A 570 -1.21 -26.68 84.60
CA VAL A 570 -0.50 -27.71 85.35
C VAL A 570 0.44 -27.02 86.34
N ASP A 571 0.40 -27.44 87.62
CA ASP A 571 1.18 -26.84 88.71
C ASP A 571 1.09 -25.29 88.83
N GLY A 572 -0.05 -24.73 88.42
CA GLY A 572 -0.33 -23.29 88.46
C GLY A 572 0.14 -22.50 87.22
N GLU A 573 0.78 -23.15 86.25
CA GLU A 573 1.21 -22.55 84.99
C GLU A 573 0.32 -23.01 83.82
N LYS A 574 0.19 -22.17 82.79
CA LYS A 574 -0.60 -22.49 81.59
C LYS A 574 0.07 -23.63 80.82
N VAL A 575 -0.71 -24.61 80.36
CA VAL A 575 -0.20 -25.75 79.57
C VAL A 575 0.31 -25.36 78.18
N ALA A 576 0.09 -24.12 77.74
CA ALA A 576 0.64 -23.61 76.49
C ALA A 576 1.15 -22.18 76.65
N THR A 577 2.36 -21.96 76.16
CA THR A 577 3.03 -20.64 76.12
C THR A 577 3.57 -20.37 74.72
N ALA A 578 3.64 -19.10 74.36
CA ALA A 578 4.24 -18.66 73.10
C ALA A 578 5.33 -17.62 73.36
N ASP A 579 6.45 -17.77 72.66
CA ASP A 579 7.55 -16.83 72.68
C ASP A 579 8.18 -16.73 71.29
N GLY A 580 8.28 -15.51 70.75
CA GLY A 580 8.70 -15.27 69.37
C GLY A 580 7.91 -16.15 68.38
N GLY A 581 8.62 -16.95 67.56
CA GLY A 581 8.03 -17.89 66.61
C GLY A 581 7.76 -19.30 67.18
N LYS A 582 7.74 -19.48 68.50
CA LYS A 582 7.65 -20.80 69.15
C LYS A 582 6.37 -20.95 69.98
N LEU A 583 5.64 -22.05 69.79
CA LEU A 583 4.61 -22.58 70.68
C LEU A 583 5.19 -23.72 71.52
N THR A 584 5.05 -23.65 72.84
CA THR A 584 5.42 -24.74 73.76
C THR A 584 4.15 -25.28 74.43
N VAL A 585 3.94 -26.59 74.37
CA VAL A 585 2.77 -27.29 74.93
C VAL A 585 3.22 -28.37 75.92
N ILE A 586 2.76 -28.24 77.16
CA ILE A 586 3.21 -29.00 78.33
C ILE A 586 2.20 -30.10 78.66
N ASP A 587 2.67 -31.35 78.82
CA ASP A 587 1.85 -32.43 79.39
C ASP A 587 2.04 -32.60 80.89
N GLU A 588 0.92 -32.91 81.54
CA GLU A 588 0.89 -33.34 82.94
C GLU A 588 1.06 -34.86 83.04
N ALA A 589 1.99 -35.31 83.89
CA ALA A 589 2.14 -36.72 84.21
C ALA A 589 0.90 -37.26 84.95
N LYS A 590 0.49 -38.48 84.62
CA LYS A 590 -0.50 -39.25 85.37
C LYS A 590 0.09 -39.59 86.73
N LYS A 591 -0.59 -39.23 87.82
CA LYS A 591 -0.21 -39.66 89.17
C LYS A 591 -0.30 -41.19 89.25
N THR A 592 0.84 -41.85 89.41
CA THR A 592 0.92 -43.30 89.64
C THR A 592 0.64 -43.60 91.11
N GLU A 593 -0.51 -44.22 91.40
CA GLU A 593 -0.67 -44.93 92.67
C GLU A 593 0.25 -46.14 92.66
N LYS A 594 1.09 -46.22 93.70
CA LYS A 594 2.18 -47.19 93.83
C LYS A 594 1.61 -48.54 94.26
N THR A 595 1.42 -49.47 93.31
CA THR A 595 1.15 -50.88 93.63
C THR A 595 2.44 -51.69 93.52
N THR A 596 2.76 -52.39 94.61
CA THR A 596 3.94 -53.21 94.85
C THR A 596 4.04 -54.46 93.96
N GLU A 597 5.13 -54.51 93.22
CA GLU A 597 6.02 -55.64 92.85
C GLU A 597 5.61 -57.10 93.19
N SER A 598 5.63 -57.97 92.17
CA SER A 598 6.12 -59.35 92.28
C SER A 598 6.57 -59.91 90.91
N THR A 599 7.82 -60.39 90.86
CA THR A 599 8.54 -61.06 89.77
C THR A 599 8.14 -62.57 89.58
N PRO A 600 8.80 -63.41 88.75
CA PRO A 600 8.64 -63.58 87.28
C PRO A 600 8.46 -65.06 86.83
N VAL A 601 7.85 -65.35 85.66
CA VAL A 601 8.08 -66.64 84.94
C VAL A 601 7.70 -66.57 83.43
N ASP A 602 8.63 -67.03 82.58
CA ASP A 602 8.51 -67.52 81.18
C ASP A 602 8.26 -69.08 81.23
N PRO A 603 7.92 -69.91 80.20
CA PRO A 603 7.87 -69.69 78.73
C PRO A 603 6.75 -70.38 77.90
N GLY A 604 6.72 -70.07 76.59
CA GLY A 604 6.22 -70.94 75.50
C GLY A 604 4.81 -70.60 74.99
N THR A 605 4.49 -70.48 73.70
CA THR A 605 4.87 -71.38 72.59
C THR A 605 4.59 -70.68 71.23
N SER A 606 5.48 -70.93 70.26
CA SER A 606 5.39 -70.70 68.79
C SER A 606 4.36 -71.67 68.13
N PRO A 607 4.06 -71.73 66.81
CA PRO A 607 4.73 -71.04 65.68
C PRO A 607 3.90 -70.67 64.41
N THR A 608 4.60 -69.95 63.51
CA THR A 608 4.64 -69.99 62.02
C THR A 608 3.51 -69.56 61.07
N SER A 609 3.96 -68.73 60.10
CA SER A 609 3.76 -68.74 58.62
C SER A 609 2.33 -68.60 58.08
N GLY A 610 2.04 -67.85 57.02
CA GLY A 610 2.83 -67.27 55.94
C GLY A 610 1.97 -67.26 54.66
N ALA A 611 2.32 -66.37 53.71
CA ALA A 611 1.96 -66.36 52.28
C ALA A 611 0.60 -65.76 51.81
N SER A 612 0.73 -64.59 51.19
CA SER A 612 0.37 -64.20 49.80
C SER A 612 -0.86 -64.81 49.07
N ALA A 613 -1.80 -63.92 48.70
CA ALA A 613 -2.48 -63.66 47.39
C ALA A 613 -2.95 -64.84 46.47
N PRO A 614 -3.65 -64.65 45.32
CA PRO A 614 -4.60 -63.61 44.83
C PRO A 614 -5.93 -64.23 44.27
N SER A 615 -6.79 -63.43 43.62
CA SER A 615 -7.50 -63.72 42.32
C SER A 615 -9.04 -63.50 42.28
N LYS A 616 -9.45 -62.95 41.13
CA LYS A 616 -10.80 -62.56 40.61
C LYS A 616 -11.63 -63.76 40.08
N PRO A 617 -12.96 -63.62 39.81
CA PRO A 617 -13.51 -63.59 38.42
C PRO A 617 -14.74 -62.62 38.25
N LYS A 618 -14.94 -61.82 37.17
CA LYS A 618 -15.69 -62.03 35.88
C LYS A 618 -17.04 -62.79 36.03
N ALA A 619 -18.17 -62.52 35.37
CA ALA A 619 -18.65 -61.60 34.34
C ALA A 619 -20.20 -61.76 34.21
N GLY A 620 -20.92 -60.84 33.52
CA GLY A 620 -22.27 -61.12 33.00
C GLY A 620 -23.09 -59.87 32.63
N LYS A 621 -23.63 -59.82 31.40
CA LYS A 621 -24.27 -58.65 30.73
C LYS A 621 -25.65 -59.04 30.17
N LYS A 622 -26.64 -58.12 30.24
CA LYS A 622 -27.89 -57.93 29.43
C LYS A 622 -28.92 -57.24 30.35
N GLY A 623 -29.78 -56.28 30.00
CA GLY A 623 -30.20 -55.57 28.78
C GLY A 623 -31.56 -54.88 29.08
N GLY A 624 -31.97 -53.85 28.32
CA GLY A 624 -33.39 -53.45 28.19
C GLY A 624 -33.90 -52.18 28.90
N THR A 625 -34.10 -51.13 28.10
CA THR A 625 -35.21 -50.12 28.02
C THR A 625 -36.02 -49.62 29.25
N ALA A 626 -36.03 -48.28 29.36
CA ALA A 626 -37.13 -47.30 29.58
C ALA A 626 -38.35 -47.67 30.47
N ASP A 627 -38.68 -46.85 31.46
CA ASP A 627 -39.60 -45.68 31.41
C ASP A 627 -39.76 -45.09 32.83
N GLY A 628 -40.19 -43.84 32.93
CA GLY A 628 -40.13 -42.99 34.12
C GLY A 628 -41.37 -42.93 35.03
N GLY A 629 -41.34 -41.92 35.92
CA GLY A 629 -42.41 -41.47 36.83
C GLY A 629 -41.91 -41.41 38.28
N LYS A 630 -42.24 -40.42 39.14
CA LYS A 630 -43.16 -39.27 39.09
C LYS A 630 -43.01 -38.46 40.41
N SER A 631 -43.38 -37.18 40.36
CA SER A 631 -44.02 -36.36 41.42
C SER A 631 -43.12 -35.60 42.41
N THR A 632 -43.25 -34.27 42.54
CA THR A 632 -44.43 -33.61 43.16
C THR A 632 -44.59 -32.13 42.74
N ALA A 633 -45.86 -31.69 42.71
CA ALA A 633 -46.36 -30.32 42.50
C ALA A 633 -46.12 -29.43 43.77
N ILE A 634 -46.27 -28.09 43.80
CA ILE A 634 -47.49 -27.28 43.59
C ILE A 634 -47.21 -25.75 43.48
N THR A 635 -48.00 -25.07 42.61
CA THR A 635 -48.53 -23.65 42.59
C THR A 635 -47.54 -22.46 42.54
N GLU A 636 -47.72 -21.37 41.76
CA GLU A 636 -48.91 -20.56 41.44
C GLU A 636 -48.95 -19.96 40.00
N ALA A 637 -50.11 -19.38 39.67
CA ALA A 637 -50.61 -18.78 38.41
C ALA A 637 -49.77 -17.58 37.87
N LYS A 638 -49.94 -17.03 36.64
CA LYS A 638 -51.17 -16.67 35.94
C LYS A 638 -50.87 -16.13 34.51
N LYS A 639 -51.84 -16.39 33.61
CA LYS A 639 -52.29 -15.60 32.44
C LYS A 639 -51.54 -15.69 31.08
N THR A 640 -52.14 -16.55 30.25
CA THR A 640 -52.54 -16.42 28.83
C THR A 640 -52.56 -15.02 28.20
N GLU A 641 -52.07 -14.94 26.95
CA GLU A 641 -52.90 -14.52 25.81
C GLU A 641 -52.39 -15.16 24.49
N GLU A 642 -53.35 -15.53 23.66
CA GLU A 642 -53.28 -16.36 22.46
C GLU A 642 -53.67 -15.50 21.24
N THR A 643 -53.10 -15.76 20.06
CA THR A 643 -53.72 -15.65 18.71
C THR A 643 -52.63 -15.96 17.67
N THR A 644 -52.55 -17.16 17.05
CA THR A 644 -53.25 -17.63 15.83
C THR A 644 -53.15 -16.65 14.64
N ALA A 645 -52.93 -17.04 13.39
CA ALA A 645 -52.59 -18.28 12.69
C ALA A 645 -52.30 -17.90 11.22
N GLY A 646 -51.70 -18.80 10.42
CA GLY A 646 -52.00 -18.87 8.98
C GLY A 646 -50.82 -19.03 8.03
N THR A 647 -50.49 -20.27 7.69
CA THR A 647 -49.92 -20.67 6.39
C THR A 647 -51.08 -20.87 5.39
N PRO A 648 -50.87 -20.79 4.06
CA PRO A 648 -50.72 -22.05 3.32
C PRO A 648 -49.76 -22.05 2.10
N VAL A 649 -49.27 -23.27 1.85
CA VAL A 649 -48.69 -23.94 0.65
C VAL A 649 -49.43 -23.62 -0.68
N ASN A 650 -48.90 -23.69 -1.91
CA ASN A 650 -48.12 -24.71 -2.67
C ASN A 650 -47.92 -24.21 -4.17
N PRO A 651 -47.49 -24.99 -5.21
CA PRO A 651 -46.14 -25.39 -5.67
C PRO A 651 -45.91 -25.22 -7.23
N VAL A 652 -44.97 -26.00 -7.85
CA VAL A 652 -44.81 -26.38 -9.31
C VAL A 652 -43.78 -25.53 -10.13
N THR A 653 -42.76 -26.03 -10.89
CA THR A 653 -42.16 -27.35 -11.26
C THR A 653 -40.80 -27.17 -12.01
N SER A 654 -39.90 -28.18 -11.88
CA SER A 654 -38.97 -28.85 -12.86
C SER A 654 -38.00 -28.01 -13.74
N SER A 655 -36.75 -28.39 -14.10
CA SER A 655 -36.06 -29.69 -14.24
C SER A 655 -34.55 -29.52 -14.56
N ALA A 656 -33.71 -30.41 -14.01
CA ALA A 656 -32.53 -31.12 -14.55
C ALA A 656 -31.39 -30.43 -15.39
N SER A 657 -30.14 -30.58 -14.90
CA SER A 657 -29.08 -31.47 -15.42
C SER A 657 -27.65 -30.86 -15.55
N GLU A 658 -26.71 -31.56 -14.89
CA GLU A 658 -25.28 -31.80 -15.15
C GLU A 658 -24.20 -30.72 -15.39
N ALA A 659 -23.06 -30.99 -14.76
CA ALA A 659 -21.77 -30.26 -14.77
C ALA A 659 -20.90 -30.58 -16.01
N PRO A 660 -19.74 -29.91 -16.18
CA PRO A 660 -18.52 -30.52 -15.63
C PRO A 660 -17.50 -29.54 -14.99
N ALA A 661 -16.57 -30.14 -14.23
CA ALA A 661 -15.52 -29.54 -13.41
C ALA A 661 -14.31 -28.96 -14.19
N PRO A 662 -13.49 -28.07 -13.58
CA PRO A 662 -12.22 -27.61 -14.15
C PRO A 662 -11.03 -28.52 -13.81
N SER A 663 -10.13 -28.65 -14.78
CA SER A 663 -8.94 -29.49 -14.82
C SER A 663 -7.73 -28.89 -14.09
N LYS A 664 -6.90 -29.80 -13.55
CA LYS A 664 -5.66 -29.60 -12.78
C LYS A 664 -4.44 -29.56 -13.72
N PRO A 665 -3.39 -28.73 -13.49
CA PRO A 665 -2.12 -28.88 -14.21
C PRO A 665 -1.17 -29.87 -13.52
N GLN A 666 -0.48 -30.63 -14.37
CA GLN A 666 0.42 -31.74 -14.07
C GLN A 666 1.87 -31.25 -13.92
N ALA A 667 2.62 -31.86 -12.99
CA ALA A 667 4.06 -31.65 -12.80
C ALA A 667 4.90 -32.56 -13.72
N GLY A 668 6.07 -32.07 -14.15
CA GLY A 668 7.01 -32.83 -15.00
C GLY A 668 8.42 -32.24 -15.15
N LYS A 669 9.27 -32.49 -14.14
CA LYS A 669 10.71 -32.85 -14.14
C LYS A 669 11.83 -31.97 -14.78
N LYS A 670 12.74 -31.56 -13.87
CA LYS A 670 14.22 -31.71 -13.78
C LYS A 670 15.18 -31.10 -14.84
N GLY A 671 15.89 -30.04 -14.42
CA GLY A 671 17.29 -30.08 -13.93
C GLY A 671 18.43 -29.72 -14.89
N LEU A 672 19.24 -28.71 -14.54
CA LEU A 672 20.72 -28.74 -14.51
C LEU A 672 21.32 -27.48 -13.84
N ALA A 673 22.63 -27.54 -13.57
CA ALA A 673 23.33 -27.02 -12.41
C ALA A 673 23.93 -25.59 -12.49
N THR A 674 24.13 -25.06 -11.29
CA THR A 674 25.13 -24.10 -10.77
C THR A 674 26.29 -23.66 -11.68
N THR A 675 26.60 -22.36 -11.65
CA THR A 675 27.93 -21.84 -11.25
C THR A 675 27.75 -20.44 -10.65
N GLY A 676 28.36 -20.22 -9.48
CA GLY A 676 28.44 -18.91 -8.84
C GLY A 676 29.77 -18.22 -9.15
N VAL A 677 29.78 -16.90 -9.05
CA VAL A 677 30.97 -16.12 -8.66
C VAL A 677 30.48 -14.90 -7.86
N GLN A 678 31.06 -14.74 -6.68
CA GLN A 678 30.96 -13.60 -5.79
C GLN A 678 32.26 -12.77 -5.91
N VAL A 679 32.23 -11.54 -5.38
CA VAL A 679 33.36 -10.61 -5.12
C VAL A 679 33.70 -9.68 -6.31
N GLY A 680 33.77 -8.35 -6.18
CA GLY A 680 33.77 -7.53 -4.97
C GLY A 680 33.69 -6.02 -5.25
N THR A 681 33.54 -5.32 -4.14
CA THR A 681 33.58 -3.87 -3.93
C THR A 681 34.93 -3.25 -4.26
N LEU A 682 34.97 -2.07 -4.92
CA LEU A 682 36.03 -1.08 -4.71
C LEU A 682 35.61 0.36 -5.14
N THR A 683 35.36 1.16 -4.11
CA THR A 683 35.83 2.53 -3.79
C THR A 683 35.93 3.66 -4.84
N LEU A 684 35.44 4.82 -4.39
CA LEU A 684 35.65 6.19 -4.87
C LEU A 684 37.08 6.52 -5.32
N LEU A 685 37.18 7.38 -6.35
CA LEU A 685 38.18 8.45 -6.39
C LEU A 685 37.65 9.66 -7.16
N ALA A 686 37.61 10.79 -6.46
CA ALA A 686 37.45 12.12 -7.01
C ALA A 686 38.81 12.61 -7.55
N GLY A 687 38.81 13.35 -8.66
CA GLY A 687 40.00 13.93 -9.25
C GLY A 687 39.65 15.01 -10.29
N MET A 688 39.72 16.25 -9.84
CA MET A 688 39.55 17.50 -10.57
C MET A 688 40.70 17.69 -11.59
N LEU A 689 40.44 18.21 -12.80
CA LEU A 689 41.42 18.99 -13.56
C LEU A 689 40.74 19.91 -14.59
N ILE A 690 41.35 21.08 -14.73
CA ILE A 690 40.86 22.35 -15.26
C ILE A 690 41.44 22.59 -16.68
N ALA A 691 40.60 23.17 -17.54
CA ALA A 691 40.82 24.12 -18.66
C ALA A 691 41.95 23.94 -19.72
N GLY A 692 41.55 24.31 -20.95
CA GLY A 692 42.39 24.64 -22.12
C GLY A 692 41.65 24.20 -23.39
N GLY A 693 41.01 25.06 -24.18
CA GLY A 693 41.63 26.13 -24.96
C GLY A 693 41.97 25.61 -26.38
N VAL A 694 41.01 25.62 -27.33
CA VAL A 694 41.02 26.50 -28.53
C VAL A 694 41.71 25.91 -29.80
N VAL A 695 40.97 25.99 -30.93
CA VAL A 695 41.41 26.14 -32.35
C VAL A 695 41.53 24.92 -33.31
N LEU A 696 40.61 24.94 -34.29
CA LEU A 696 40.66 24.72 -35.75
C LEU A 696 40.93 23.35 -36.44
N VAL A 697 39.96 23.03 -37.29
CA VAL A 697 40.03 22.70 -38.74
C VAL A 697 40.32 21.25 -39.19
N SER A 698 39.24 20.68 -39.74
CA SER A 698 39.11 19.94 -41.00
C SER A 698 40.18 18.91 -41.42
N ARG A 699 39.76 17.65 -41.58
CA ARG A 699 39.73 16.96 -42.89
C ARG A 699 39.06 15.59 -42.85
N ARG A 700 38.18 15.37 -43.83
CA ARG A 700 37.69 14.09 -44.35
C ARG A 700 38.80 13.03 -44.46
N LYS A 701 38.51 11.77 -44.08
CA LYS A 701 38.64 10.61 -45.01
C LYS A 701 37.93 9.37 -44.48
N ARG A 702 37.38 8.64 -45.46
CA ARG A 702 36.61 7.40 -45.46
C ARG A 702 37.30 6.24 -44.72
N SER A 703 36.48 5.41 -44.09
CA SER A 703 36.39 3.96 -44.34
C SER A 703 34.95 3.54 -44.11
#